data_AF-A0A9E0HEZ4-F1
#
_entry.id   AF-A0A9E0HEZ4-F1
#
_cell.length_a   1.000
_cell.length_b   1.000
_cell.length_c   1.000
_cell.angle_alpha   90.00
_cell.angle_beta   90.00
_cell.angle_gamma   90.00
#
_symmetry.space_group_name_H-M   'P 1'
#
loop_
_entity.id
_entity.type
_entity.pdbx_description
1 polymer ?
#
loop_
_entity_poly.entity_id
_entity_poly.type
_entity_poly.pdbx_seq_one_letter_code
_entity_poly.pdbx_strand_id
1 'polypeptide(L)'
;MASTPALARTLTWATAVLALALVCRAGTPARADEKSDLIRKIEDLLEDAADALERLPGDSGTDALGNADRYVRDARSQADNLARVAGDDSTARRIAEGFRDTQDDWNDASGYLRLLKGGLKRHEQTVKLCADKDKELTAKAEAYRAADDPDGLTELPRLATAAREVVERELGELARHDDRLEDVVDDADDFRGDGPWGDLVSMVDRVADQMYGQWQRDLEQTRRSCEPVMRGPEHPVVRETLSRLGSSAGGRKAIIEQLRNDARALASALANVSEDSGMSSVERAKGLLDNLDRGLQNLARNATTDKETKLIIEKWPEGVRQLREAMDDLEDLKRHQRDMDPLPERCRQKEAELRDAVSRNGDDPDGIDELPKLAEALAAPVRAGMAKADERLRENESDLGRAKALSFSEAEWSAIRDAGQRDADETHRTFVDGHRKTTEACAEIMLGGNGKIVNEAVSRLRSRAAETGDSLDREVARWVEAARATYILDCRSMETLWQAYCGTDFEPGEDGEDERARQTAASLQSEMQGKMGPLLRELEALRPRILELIKKRQTKTRGESLLADVKKEEGRLSRLQDRGVWRGQNNPLTQYANRYGEERHQAEWSSHGCQVPTSSTGVAVFGSGEHTKPDCIIARSGKCEIIEFKPDSPEARRIGEQQLDAYERAVPTYYAQFVQKGEPDSAHGGREFMEAVRAHCTQAGVVRFGRRLVPYRMCDKQYTCE
;
A
#
# COMPACT_ATOMS: atom_id res chain seq x y z
N MET A 1 12.53 83.22 -33.66
CA MET A 1 13.26 82.11 -34.33
C MET A 1 12.25 81.42 -35.25
N ALA A 2 12.06 82.01 -36.43
CA ALA A 2 12.51 81.50 -37.75
C ALA A 2 11.64 80.32 -38.22
N SER A 3 10.49 80.53 -38.90
CA SER A 3 10.30 80.92 -40.31
C SER A 3 10.25 79.71 -41.27
N THR A 4 9.03 79.33 -41.70
CA THR A 4 8.53 79.14 -43.10
C THR A 4 9.36 78.36 -44.15
N PRO A 5 8.81 78.00 -45.34
CA PRO A 5 7.61 77.20 -45.64
C PRO A 5 7.79 76.30 -46.92
N ALA A 6 6.67 75.77 -47.43
CA ALA A 6 6.26 75.74 -48.85
C ALA A 6 6.62 74.58 -49.81
N LEU A 7 5.53 74.08 -50.44
CA LEU A 7 5.30 73.83 -51.89
C LEU A 7 6.16 72.74 -52.56
N ALA A 8 5.75 72.00 -53.61
CA ALA A 8 4.53 71.75 -54.36
C ALA A 8 4.92 70.80 -55.53
N ARG A 9 3.91 70.22 -56.20
CA ARG A 9 3.91 69.86 -57.66
C ARG A 9 4.86 68.69 -58.05
N THR A 10 4.69 67.91 -59.12
CA THR A 10 4.00 67.98 -60.42
C THR A 10 4.15 66.59 -61.10
N LEU A 11 3.21 66.16 -61.97
CA LEU A 11 3.36 65.89 -63.43
C LEU A 11 4.74 65.35 -63.88
N THR A 12 4.92 64.45 -64.87
CA THR A 12 4.55 64.53 -66.31
C THR A 12 5.21 63.30 -67.00
N TRP A 13 4.51 62.48 -67.80
CA TRP A 13 4.52 62.39 -69.29
C TRP A 13 5.56 61.47 -70.00
N ALA A 14 5.07 60.82 -71.09
CA ALA A 14 5.63 60.78 -72.46
C ALA A 14 5.92 59.40 -73.12
N THR A 15 4.97 58.98 -73.99
CA THR A 15 5.09 58.59 -75.43
C THR A 15 6.24 57.71 -75.99
N ALA A 16 5.89 56.66 -76.77
CA ALA A 16 6.22 56.49 -78.22
C ALA A 16 5.83 55.10 -78.83
N VAL A 17 4.73 55.06 -79.60
CA VAL A 17 4.56 54.72 -81.06
C VAL A 17 5.37 53.59 -81.79
N LEU A 18 4.63 52.80 -82.61
CA LEU A 18 4.94 51.96 -83.82
C LEU A 18 5.73 50.63 -83.66
N ALA A 19 5.57 49.55 -84.44
CA ALA A 19 4.53 48.87 -85.24
C ALA A 19 5.14 47.54 -85.79
N LEU A 20 4.32 46.69 -86.43
CA LEU A 20 4.58 45.41 -87.14
C LEU A 20 4.77 44.14 -86.28
N ALA A 21 4.34 42.94 -86.67
CA ALA A 21 3.33 42.45 -87.62
C ALA A 21 3.21 40.93 -87.44
N LEU A 22 2.02 40.38 -87.73
CA LEU A 22 1.76 39.03 -88.27
C LEU A 22 2.14 37.77 -87.45
N VAL A 23 1.14 36.92 -87.17
CA VAL A 23 0.97 35.53 -87.70
C VAL A 23 0.07 34.66 -86.77
N CYS A 24 -1.00 34.07 -87.33
CA CYS A 24 -1.82 32.93 -86.86
C CYS A 24 -2.71 33.16 -85.62
N ARG A 25 -3.98 32.71 -85.52
CA ARG A 25 -4.68 31.60 -86.17
C ARG A 25 -6.19 31.86 -86.04
N ALA A 26 -6.93 31.87 -87.16
CA ALA A 26 -8.39 31.90 -87.14
C ALA A 26 -8.91 30.58 -86.56
N GLY A 27 -9.35 30.60 -85.29
CA GLY A 27 -10.26 29.61 -84.73
C GLY A 27 -11.69 30.03 -85.10
N THR A 28 -12.46 29.10 -85.64
CA THR A 28 -13.83 29.26 -86.16
C THR A 28 -14.83 29.85 -85.12
N PRO A 29 -15.66 30.86 -85.48
CA PRO A 29 -16.67 31.44 -84.58
C PRO A 29 -17.83 30.51 -84.20
N ALA A 30 -18.07 29.42 -84.94
CA ALA A 30 -19.19 28.50 -84.69
C ALA A 30 -19.15 27.74 -83.34
N ARG A 31 -18.01 27.72 -82.63
CA ARG A 31 -17.87 27.04 -81.33
C ARG A 31 -18.07 27.95 -80.11
N ALA A 32 -18.18 29.26 -80.28
CA ALA A 32 -18.44 30.17 -79.17
C ALA A 32 -19.94 30.19 -78.80
N ASP A 33 -20.80 30.09 -79.81
CA ASP A 33 -22.27 30.08 -79.63
C ASP A 33 -22.73 28.80 -78.92
N GLU A 34 -22.18 27.63 -79.29
CA GLU A 34 -22.51 26.34 -78.68
C GLU A 34 -22.20 26.27 -77.17
N LYS A 35 -21.09 26.87 -76.71
CA LYS A 35 -20.75 26.92 -75.28
C LYS A 35 -21.73 27.79 -74.51
N SER A 36 -22.06 28.96 -75.05
CA SER A 36 -22.97 29.92 -74.42
C SER A 36 -24.37 29.33 -74.28
N ASP A 37 -24.83 28.58 -75.29
CA ASP A 37 -26.12 27.90 -75.24
C ASP A 37 -26.16 26.74 -74.22
N LEU A 38 -25.05 26.02 -74.04
CA LEU A 38 -24.95 24.98 -73.02
C LEU A 38 -24.91 25.54 -71.60
N ILE A 39 -24.19 26.64 -71.37
CA ILE A 39 -24.18 27.35 -70.08
C ILE A 39 -25.58 27.83 -69.73
N ARG A 40 -26.28 28.47 -70.67
CA ARG A 40 -27.67 28.92 -70.47
C ARG A 40 -28.62 27.78 -70.11
N LYS A 41 -28.52 26.64 -70.81
CA LYS A 41 -29.34 25.45 -70.48
C LYS A 41 -29.05 24.89 -69.10
N ILE A 42 -27.81 24.96 -68.63
CA ILE A 42 -27.46 24.55 -67.26
C ILE A 42 -28.12 25.51 -66.27
N GLU A 43 -28.02 26.83 -66.50
CA GLU A 43 -28.67 27.86 -65.69
C GLU A 43 -30.20 27.67 -65.64
N ASP A 44 -30.86 27.53 -66.80
CA ASP A 44 -32.32 27.32 -66.90
C ASP A 44 -32.77 26.08 -66.11
N LEU A 45 -32.01 24.97 -66.18
CA LEU A 45 -32.34 23.73 -65.45
C LEU A 45 -32.11 23.86 -63.94
N LEU A 46 -31.11 24.62 -63.49
CA LEU A 46 -30.89 24.87 -62.07
C LEU A 46 -31.93 25.85 -61.50
N GLU A 47 -32.42 26.80 -62.30
CA GLU A 47 -33.57 27.65 -61.99
C GLU A 47 -34.85 26.81 -61.86
N ASP A 48 -35.14 25.93 -62.82
CA ASP A 48 -36.26 24.97 -62.74
C ASP A 48 -36.20 24.08 -61.49
N ALA A 49 -34.98 23.69 -61.05
CA ALA A 49 -34.77 22.95 -59.81
C ALA A 49 -35.12 23.78 -58.57
N ALA A 50 -34.74 25.06 -58.55
CA ALA A 50 -35.08 25.98 -57.47
C ALA A 50 -36.60 26.23 -57.41
N ASP A 51 -37.26 26.44 -58.55
CA ASP A 51 -38.72 26.59 -58.65
C ASP A 51 -39.48 25.36 -58.16
N ALA A 52 -38.94 24.17 -58.44
CA ALA A 52 -39.50 22.93 -57.91
C ALA A 52 -39.36 22.85 -56.38
N LEU A 53 -38.19 23.22 -55.84
CA LEU A 53 -37.94 23.25 -54.39
C LEU A 53 -38.83 24.24 -53.64
N GLU A 54 -39.13 25.41 -54.21
CA GLU A 54 -39.99 26.42 -53.58
C GLU A 54 -41.35 25.85 -53.15
N ARG A 55 -41.84 24.82 -53.86
CA ARG A 55 -43.14 24.17 -53.60
C ARG A 55 -43.06 23.09 -52.52
N LEU A 56 -41.86 22.65 -52.11
CA LEU A 56 -41.65 21.53 -51.20
C LEU A 56 -42.28 21.72 -49.81
N PRO A 57 -42.22 22.90 -49.16
CA PRO A 57 -42.86 23.09 -47.85
C PRO A 57 -44.37 22.81 -47.88
N GLY A 58 -45.06 23.25 -48.94
CA GLY A 58 -46.52 23.08 -49.12
C GLY A 58 -46.97 21.72 -49.67
N ASP A 59 -46.05 20.90 -50.17
CA ASP A 59 -46.37 19.57 -50.70
C ASP A 59 -46.77 18.59 -49.56
N SER A 60 -47.63 17.62 -49.84
CA SER A 60 -47.95 16.53 -48.89
C SER A 60 -46.90 15.41 -48.91
N GLY A 61 -46.05 15.40 -49.95
CA GLY A 61 -44.99 14.41 -50.18
C GLY A 61 -43.64 15.05 -50.48
N THR A 62 -42.80 14.32 -51.21
CA THR A 62 -41.47 14.74 -51.67
C THR A 62 -41.42 14.88 -53.20
N ASP A 63 -42.56 15.10 -53.85
CA ASP A 63 -42.66 15.09 -55.32
C ASP A 63 -41.96 16.32 -55.91
N ALA A 64 -42.12 17.48 -55.25
CA ALA A 64 -41.38 18.71 -55.53
C ALA A 64 -39.85 18.48 -55.56
N LEU A 65 -39.32 17.82 -54.53
CA LEU A 65 -37.89 17.50 -54.42
C LEU A 65 -37.44 16.49 -55.49
N GLY A 66 -38.25 15.47 -55.77
CA GLY A 66 -37.96 14.51 -56.84
C GLY A 66 -37.94 15.13 -58.24
N ASN A 67 -38.64 16.24 -58.46
CA ASN A 67 -38.54 17.03 -59.68
C ASN A 67 -37.23 17.85 -59.71
N ALA A 68 -36.87 18.51 -58.60
CA ALA A 68 -35.57 19.20 -58.49
C ALA A 68 -34.38 18.27 -58.77
N ASP A 69 -34.38 17.06 -58.20
CA ASP A 69 -33.36 16.02 -58.47
C ASP A 69 -33.30 15.61 -59.95
N ARG A 70 -34.42 15.68 -60.67
CA ARG A 70 -34.45 15.38 -62.11
C ARG A 70 -33.78 16.51 -62.89
N TYR A 71 -34.12 17.75 -62.60
CA TYR A 71 -33.54 18.92 -63.25
C TYR A 71 -32.02 19.02 -63.02
N VAL A 72 -31.53 18.79 -61.80
CA VAL A 72 -30.08 18.77 -61.52
C VAL A 72 -29.36 17.65 -62.29
N ARG A 73 -29.97 16.47 -62.43
CA ARG A 73 -29.40 15.38 -63.25
C ARG A 73 -29.38 15.73 -64.74
N ASP A 74 -30.41 16.41 -65.24
CA ASP A 74 -30.45 16.87 -66.62
C ASP A 74 -29.40 17.96 -66.86
N ALA A 75 -29.18 18.85 -65.88
CA ALA A 75 -28.14 19.87 -65.90
C ALA A 75 -26.73 19.25 -65.92
N ARG A 76 -26.50 18.16 -65.15
CA ARG A 76 -25.26 17.37 -65.24
C ARG A 76 -25.01 16.87 -66.66
N SER A 77 -26.04 16.34 -67.32
CA SER A 77 -25.89 15.90 -68.71
C SER A 77 -25.49 17.04 -69.65
N GLN A 78 -25.92 18.28 -69.38
CA GLN A 78 -25.48 19.46 -70.15
C GLN A 78 -24.06 19.91 -69.77
N ALA A 79 -23.66 19.81 -68.50
CA ALA A 79 -22.29 20.07 -68.05
C ALA A 79 -21.28 19.09 -68.69
N ASP A 80 -21.63 17.81 -68.80
CA ASP A 80 -20.83 16.81 -69.51
C ASP A 80 -20.71 17.12 -71.01
N ASN A 81 -21.74 17.72 -71.62
CA ASN A 81 -21.67 18.25 -72.98
C ASN A 81 -20.74 19.46 -73.06
N LEU A 82 -20.85 20.39 -72.11
CA LEU A 82 -20.02 21.59 -72.02
C LEU A 82 -18.53 21.25 -71.88
N ALA A 83 -18.18 20.24 -71.07
CA ALA A 83 -16.81 19.75 -70.91
C ALA A 83 -16.16 19.36 -72.25
N ARG A 84 -16.93 18.73 -73.16
CA ARG A 84 -16.45 18.26 -74.47
C ARG A 84 -16.16 19.40 -75.44
N VAL A 85 -16.85 20.53 -75.30
CA VAL A 85 -16.72 21.69 -76.20
C VAL A 85 -15.99 22.88 -75.58
N ALA A 86 -15.68 22.84 -74.28
CA ALA A 86 -15.11 23.96 -73.52
C ALA A 86 -13.84 24.55 -74.18
N GLY A 87 -12.99 23.73 -74.81
CA GLY A 87 -11.74 24.21 -75.42
C GLY A 87 -10.92 24.95 -74.36
N ASP A 88 -10.31 26.10 -74.68
CA ASP A 88 -9.53 26.93 -73.74
C ASP A 88 -10.36 27.96 -72.96
N ASP A 89 -11.69 27.87 -72.98
CA ASP A 89 -12.56 28.77 -72.21
C ASP A 89 -12.55 28.38 -70.73
N SER A 90 -11.92 29.22 -69.91
CA SER A 90 -11.75 28.98 -68.48
C SER A 90 -13.07 28.97 -67.72
N THR A 91 -14.09 29.71 -68.16
CA THR A 91 -15.41 29.73 -67.54
C THR A 91 -16.16 28.44 -67.83
N ALA A 92 -16.18 28.02 -69.10
CA ALA A 92 -16.83 26.76 -69.50
C ALA A 92 -16.15 25.54 -68.85
N ARG A 93 -14.82 25.50 -68.78
CA ARG A 93 -14.09 24.44 -68.06
C ARG A 93 -14.44 24.42 -66.58
N ARG A 94 -14.39 25.58 -65.90
CA ARG A 94 -14.70 25.68 -64.47
C ARG A 94 -16.12 25.20 -64.15
N ILE A 95 -17.11 25.62 -64.95
CA ILE A 95 -18.51 25.18 -64.77
C ILE A 95 -18.61 23.67 -64.96
N ALA A 96 -18.03 23.12 -66.04
CA ALA A 96 -18.16 21.70 -66.35
C ALA A 96 -17.38 20.78 -65.38
N GLU A 97 -16.17 21.17 -64.98
CA GLU A 97 -15.32 20.41 -64.05
C GLU A 97 -15.87 20.47 -62.62
N GLY A 98 -16.31 21.64 -62.15
CA GLY A 98 -16.88 21.80 -60.80
C GLY A 98 -18.29 21.23 -60.64
N PHE A 99 -19.03 20.99 -61.73
CA PHE A 99 -20.43 20.55 -61.67
C PHE A 99 -20.62 19.25 -60.90
N ARG A 100 -19.68 18.29 -61.04
CA ARG A 100 -19.80 16.98 -60.41
C ARG A 100 -19.71 17.07 -58.89
N ASP A 101 -18.75 17.85 -58.40
CA ASP A 101 -18.53 18.00 -56.96
C ASP A 101 -19.75 18.70 -56.33
N THR A 102 -20.21 19.81 -56.92
CA THR A 102 -21.43 20.50 -56.45
C THR A 102 -22.69 19.64 -56.59
N GLN A 103 -22.78 18.74 -57.57
CA GLN A 103 -23.91 17.80 -57.64
C GLN A 103 -23.88 16.78 -56.49
N ASP A 104 -22.70 16.32 -56.08
CA ASP A 104 -22.58 15.41 -54.96
C ASP A 104 -23.04 16.12 -53.67
N ASP A 105 -22.65 17.39 -53.46
CA ASP A 105 -23.17 18.24 -52.37
C ASP A 105 -24.71 18.43 -52.45
N TRP A 106 -25.27 18.59 -53.66
CA TRP A 106 -26.73 18.64 -53.86
C TRP A 106 -27.41 17.34 -53.44
N ASN A 107 -26.81 16.18 -53.73
CA ASN A 107 -27.42 14.91 -53.39
C ASN A 107 -27.55 14.77 -51.86
N ASP A 108 -26.54 15.23 -51.12
CA ASP A 108 -26.56 15.27 -49.66
C ASP A 108 -27.63 16.25 -49.15
N ALA A 109 -27.64 17.48 -49.65
CA ALA A 109 -28.66 18.48 -49.33
C ALA A 109 -30.09 17.98 -49.60
N SER A 110 -30.32 17.34 -50.75
CA SER A 110 -31.60 16.70 -51.07
C SER A 110 -31.96 15.58 -50.08
N GLY A 111 -30.97 14.85 -49.57
CA GLY A 111 -31.12 13.86 -48.50
C GLY A 111 -31.66 14.49 -47.23
N TYR A 112 -31.06 15.60 -46.81
CA TYR A 112 -31.48 16.36 -45.64
C TYR A 112 -32.88 16.96 -45.78
N LEU A 113 -33.22 17.53 -46.94
CA LEU A 113 -34.58 18.02 -47.22
C LEU A 113 -35.64 16.90 -47.16
N ARG A 114 -35.31 15.66 -47.58
CA ARG A 114 -36.22 14.50 -47.39
C ARG A 114 -36.43 14.16 -45.92
N LEU A 115 -35.39 14.24 -45.09
CA LEU A 115 -35.47 13.98 -43.66
C LEU A 115 -36.34 15.04 -42.96
N LEU A 116 -36.15 16.32 -43.27
CA LEU A 116 -37.00 17.41 -42.78
C LEU A 116 -38.47 17.17 -43.13
N LYS A 117 -38.75 16.81 -44.38
CA LYS A 117 -40.12 16.52 -44.83
C LYS A 117 -40.74 15.31 -44.13
N GLY A 118 -39.94 14.26 -43.89
CA GLY A 118 -40.37 13.09 -43.13
C GLY A 118 -40.70 13.40 -41.67
N GLY A 119 -39.96 14.34 -41.06
CA GLY A 119 -40.17 14.78 -39.68
C GLY A 119 -41.51 15.47 -39.48
N LEU A 120 -41.95 16.29 -40.45
CA LEU A 120 -43.22 17.02 -40.39
C LEU A 120 -44.45 16.12 -40.18
N LYS A 121 -44.43 14.81 -40.50
CA LYS A 121 -45.58 13.92 -40.28
C LYS A 121 -45.72 13.37 -38.86
N ARG A 122 -44.66 13.46 -38.03
CA ARG A 122 -44.64 12.82 -36.70
C ARG A 122 -45.50 13.52 -35.66
N HIS A 123 -45.64 14.84 -35.76
CA HIS A 123 -46.43 15.62 -34.81
C HIS A 123 -47.92 15.23 -34.86
N GLU A 124 -48.48 15.00 -36.06
CA GLU A 124 -49.90 14.61 -36.25
C GLU A 124 -50.26 13.33 -35.48
N GLN A 125 -49.36 12.34 -35.49
CA GLN A 125 -49.54 11.08 -34.77
C GLN A 125 -49.57 11.30 -33.25
N THR A 126 -48.70 12.18 -32.75
CA THR A 126 -48.62 12.50 -31.32
C THR A 126 -49.83 13.30 -30.85
N VAL A 127 -50.30 14.28 -31.65
CA VAL A 127 -51.55 15.01 -31.36
C VAL A 127 -52.73 14.04 -31.24
N LYS A 128 -52.84 13.09 -32.17
CA LYS A 128 -53.89 12.07 -32.13
C LYS A 128 -53.80 11.20 -30.87
N LEU A 129 -52.59 10.74 -30.52
CA LEU A 129 -52.38 9.96 -29.30
C LEU A 129 -52.82 10.73 -28.05
N CYS A 130 -52.47 12.01 -27.94
CA CYS A 130 -52.86 12.84 -26.81
C CYS A 130 -54.38 12.98 -26.72
N ALA A 131 -55.07 13.23 -27.84
CA ALA A 131 -56.52 13.29 -27.90
C ALA A 131 -57.19 11.95 -27.52
N ASP A 132 -56.64 10.83 -27.99
CA ASP A 132 -57.15 9.50 -27.65
C ASP A 132 -57.00 9.20 -26.15
N LYS A 133 -55.86 9.57 -25.55
CA LYS A 133 -55.61 9.40 -24.11
C LYS A 133 -56.46 10.31 -23.23
N ASP A 134 -56.65 11.56 -23.65
CA ASP A 134 -57.55 12.51 -22.98
C ASP A 134 -58.99 11.98 -22.95
N LYS A 135 -59.47 11.48 -24.09
CA LYS A 135 -60.79 10.87 -24.22
C LYS A 135 -60.94 9.61 -23.36
N GLU A 136 -59.93 8.74 -23.35
CA GLU A 136 -59.92 7.53 -22.52
C GLU A 136 -60.01 7.87 -21.02
N LEU A 137 -59.18 8.79 -20.54
CA LEU A 137 -59.18 9.23 -19.14
C LEU A 137 -60.51 9.87 -18.76
N THR A 138 -61.04 10.76 -19.61
CA THR A 138 -62.34 11.41 -19.38
C THR A 138 -63.46 10.39 -19.28
N ALA A 139 -63.54 9.44 -20.22
CA ALA A 139 -64.56 8.39 -20.20
C ALA A 139 -64.48 7.51 -18.94
N LYS A 140 -63.26 7.14 -18.51
CA LYS A 140 -63.05 6.37 -17.27
C LYS A 140 -63.46 7.16 -16.04
N ALA A 141 -63.06 8.43 -15.94
CA ALA A 141 -63.43 9.29 -14.83
C ALA A 141 -64.95 9.44 -14.72
N GLU A 142 -65.63 9.68 -15.85
CA GLU A 142 -67.09 9.78 -15.87
C GLU A 142 -67.78 8.48 -15.47
N ALA A 143 -67.24 7.31 -15.85
CA ALA A 143 -67.80 6.03 -15.46
C ALA A 143 -67.76 5.82 -13.93
N TYR A 144 -66.61 6.05 -13.29
CA TYR A 144 -66.52 5.98 -11.82
C TYR A 144 -67.43 7.01 -11.15
N ARG A 145 -67.47 8.25 -11.67
CA ARG A 145 -68.32 9.33 -11.18
C ARG A 145 -69.81 8.98 -11.23
N ALA A 146 -70.25 8.33 -12.31
CA ALA A 146 -71.64 7.96 -12.52
C ALA A 146 -72.09 6.81 -11.61
N ALA A 147 -71.20 5.86 -11.32
CA ALA A 147 -71.46 4.73 -10.44
C ALA A 147 -71.32 5.07 -8.94
N ASP A 148 -70.80 6.27 -8.60
CA ASP A 148 -70.30 6.59 -7.25
C ASP A 148 -69.35 5.50 -6.74
N ASP A 149 -68.55 4.96 -7.66
CA ASP A 149 -67.71 3.80 -7.43
C ASP A 149 -66.43 4.22 -6.69
N PRO A 150 -66.25 3.78 -5.43
CA PRO A 150 -65.09 4.16 -4.64
C PRO A 150 -63.76 3.69 -5.22
N ASP A 151 -63.75 2.64 -6.06
CA ASP A 151 -62.51 2.15 -6.69
C ASP A 151 -61.86 3.23 -7.57
N GLY A 152 -62.66 4.18 -8.06
CA GLY A 152 -62.18 5.33 -8.82
C GLY A 152 -61.20 6.21 -8.05
N LEU A 153 -61.23 6.22 -6.72
CA LEU A 153 -60.26 6.97 -5.88
C LEU A 153 -58.84 6.41 -6.00
N THR A 154 -58.70 5.13 -6.29
CA THR A 154 -57.41 4.43 -6.40
C THR A 154 -57.01 4.22 -7.85
N GLU A 155 -57.95 3.83 -8.73
CA GLU A 155 -57.63 3.50 -10.12
C GLU A 155 -57.43 4.75 -11.01
N LEU A 156 -58.19 5.83 -10.82
CA LEU A 156 -58.07 7.01 -11.69
C LEU A 156 -56.70 7.70 -11.63
N PRO A 157 -56.09 7.92 -10.44
CA PRO A 157 -54.74 8.47 -10.37
C PRO A 157 -53.73 7.57 -11.10
N ARG A 158 -53.86 6.24 -10.95
CA ARG A 158 -52.97 5.27 -11.61
C ARG A 158 -53.08 5.32 -13.12
N LEU A 159 -54.32 5.34 -13.65
CA LEU A 159 -54.58 5.46 -15.08
C LEU A 159 -54.07 6.80 -15.63
N ALA A 160 -54.27 7.89 -14.88
CA ALA A 160 -53.84 9.22 -15.28
C ALA A 160 -52.30 9.33 -15.32
N THR A 161 -51.59 8.76 -14.35
CA THR A 161 -50.12 8.66 -14.38
C THR A 161 -49.64 7.82 -15.57
N ALA A 162 -50.24 6.66 -15.82
CA ALA A 162 -49.85 5.81 -16.95
C ALA A 162 -50.08 6.50 -18.31
N ALA A 163 -51.18 7.23 -18.46
CA ALA A 163 -51.45 8.02 -19.66
C ALA A 163 -50.43 9.17 -19.83
N ARG A 164 -50.10 9.88 -18.75
CA ARG A 164 -49.03 10.89 -18.75
C ARG A 164 -47.70 10.29 -19.19
N GLU A 165 -47.27 9.16 -18.62
CA GLU A 165 -45.98 8.54 -18.94
C GLU A 165 -45.87 8.14 -20.42
N VAL A 166 -46.97 7.68 -21.03
CA VAL A 166 -47.02 7.37 -22.47
C VAL A 166 -46.85 8.65 -23.29
N VAL A 167 -47.58 9.72 -22.97
CA VAL A 167 -47.50 11.00 -23.69
C VAL A 167 -46.15 11.70 -23.47
N GLU A 168 -45.62 11.67 -22.25
CA GLU A 168 -44.33 12.27 -21.88
C GLU A 168 -43.18 11.64 -22.66
N ARG A 169 -43.23 10.31 -22.87
CA ARG A 169 -42.26 9.59 -23.71
C ARG A 169 -42.28 10.06 -25.15
N GLU A 170 -43.46 10.14 -25.75
CA GLU A 170 -43.63 10.55 -27.16
C GLU A 170 -43.26 12.03 -27.37
N LEU A 171 -43.64 12.92 -26.45
CA LEU A 171 -43.17 14.30 -26.46
C LEU A 171 -41.64 14.40 -26.31
N GLY A 172 -41.04 13.52 -25.50
CA GLY A 172 -39.59 13.40 -25.40
C GLY A 172 -38.94 12.92 -26.71
N GLU A 173 -39.58 12.02 -27.45
CA GLU A 173 -39.10 11.58 -28.76
C GLU A 173 -39.23 12.68 -29.83
N LEU A 174 -40.30 13.48 -29.79
CA LEU A 174 -40.43 14.67 -30.64
C LEU A 174 -39.36 15.71 -30.30
N ALA A 175 -39.08 15.96 -29.02
CA ALA A 175 -38.02 16.88 -28.61
C ALA A 175 -36.64 16.43 -29.13
N ARG A 176 -36.29 15.15 -28.96
CA ARG A 176 -35.05 14.62 -29.56
C ARG A 176 -35.06 14.66 -31.09
N HIS A 177 -36.24 14.72 -31.70
CA HIS A 177 -36.34 14.85 -33.15
C HIS A 177 -36.14 16.27 -33.61
N ASP A 178 -36.61 17.26 -32.83
CA ASP A 178 -36.35 18.69 -33.00
C ASP A 178 -34.86 18.95 -33.11
N ASP A 179 -34.07 18.47 -32.14
CA ASP A 179 -32.60 18.59 -32.14
C ASP A 179 -31.99 18.03 -33.44
N ARG A 180 -32.46 16.86 -33.90
CA ARG A 180 -31.99 16.26 -35.16
C ARG A 180 -32.42 17.03 -36.40
N LEU A 181 -33.56 17.72 -36.36
CA LEU A 181 -34.02 18.51 -37.50
C LEU A 181 -33.26 19.83 -37.59
N GLU A 182 -32.85 20.42 -36.46
CA GLU A 182 -31.92 21.55 -36.42
C GLU A 182 -30.59 21.19 -37.10
N ASP A 183 -29.97 20.07 -36.70
CA ASP A 183 -28.74 19.57 -37.35
C ASP A 183 -28.93 19.36 -38.86
N VAL A 184 -30.09 18.84 -39.28
CA VAL A 184 -30.40 18.57 -40.70
C VAL A 184 -30.63 19.86 -41.49
N VAL A 185 -31.07 20.95 -40.86
CA VAL A 185 -31.11 22.28 -41.49
C VAL A 185 -29.69 22.77 -41.71
N ASP A 186 -28.87 22.77 -40.66
CA ASP A 186 -27.46 23.19 -40.74
C ASP A 186 -26.69 22.42 -41.83
N ASP A 187 -26.90 21.10 -41.90
CA ASP A 187 -26.29 20.23 -42.92
C ASP A 187 -26.83 20.51 -44.35
N ALA A 188 -28.09 20.93 -44.48
CA ALA A 188 -28.64 21.36 -45.77
C ALA A 188 -28.08 22.71 -46.21
N ASP A 189 -27.85 23.62 -45.27
CA ASP A 189 -27.28 24.96 -45.49
C ASP A 189 -25.79 24.91 -45.88
N ASP A 190 -25.12 23.79 -45.59
CA ASP A 190 -23.75 23.53 -46.02
C ASP A 190 -23.62 23.21 -47.51
N PHE A 191 -24.73 23.11 -48.26
CA PHE A 191 -24.71 23.02 -49.71
C PHE A 191 -24.02 24.25 -50.34
N ARG A 192 -22.80 24.06 -50.85
CA ARG A 192 -22.03 25.11 -51.51
C ARG A 192 -22.07 24.95 -53.03
N GLY A 193 -22.40 26.03 -53.72
CA GLY A 193 -22.37 26.08 -55.18
C GLY A 193 -22.05 27.49 -55.67
N ASP A 194 -21.06 27.58 -56.55
CA ASP A 194 -20.69 28.84 -57.21
C ASP A 194 -21.31 28.94 -58.62
N GLY A 195 -21.45 30.17 -59.12
CA GLY A 195 -21.91 30.42 -60.48
C GLY A 195 -23.38 30.04 -60.68
N PRO A 196 -23.72 29.15 -61.62
CA PRO A 196 -25.11 28.85 -61.99
C PRO A 196 -25.90 28.14 -60.87
N TRP A 197 -25.23 27.68 -59.80
CA TRP A 197 -25.86 27.05 -58.64
C TRP A 197 -26.42 28.03 -57.60
N GLY A 198 -26.10 29.32 -57.69
CA GLY A 198 -26.37 30.29 -56.62
C GLY A 198 -27.84 30.42 -56.23
N ASP A 199 -28.75 30.38 -57.20
CA ASP A 199 -30.20 30.45 -56.94
C ASP A 199 -30.70 29.17 -56.26
N LEU A 200 -30.18 28.01 -56.64
CA LEU A 200 -30.52 26.73 -56.02
C LEU A 200 -30.01 26.65 -54.58
N VAL A 201 -28.78 27.12 -54.31
CA VAL A 201 -28.21 27.21 -52.95
C VAL A 201 -29.10 28.07 -52.05
N SER A 202 -29.44 29.27 -52.53
CA SER A 202 -30.30 30.20 -51.78
C SER A 202 -31.72 29.64 -51.56
N MET A 203 -32.18 28.76 -52.44
CA MET A 203 -33.48 28.11 -52.31
C MET A 203 -33.45 26.96 -51.30
N VAL A 204 -32.39 26.15 -51.27
CA VAL A 204 -32.22 25.06 -50.29
C VAL A 204 -32.29 25.62 -48.87
N ASP A 205 -31.47 26.64 -48.58
CA ASP A 205 -31.42 27.38 -47.30
C ASP A 205 -32.83 27.85 -46.87
N ARG A 206 -33.50 28.62 -47.75
CA ARG A 206 -34.86 29.12 -47.49
C ARG A 206 -35.88 28.01 -47.23
N VAL A 207 -35.82 26.92 -47.99
CA VAL A 207 -36.78 25.81 -47.91
C VAL A 207 -36.54 24.98 -46.64
N ALA A 208 -35.28 24.75 -46.27
CA ALA A 208 -34.90 24.10 -45.02
C ALA A 208 -35.42 24.90 -43.81
N ASP A 209 -35.12 26.21 -43.78
CA ASP A 209 -35.61 27.16 -42.77
C ASP A 209 -37.13 27.17 -42.66
N GLN A 210 -37.83 27.23 -43.79
CA GLN A 210 -39.29 27.26 -43.81
C GLN A 210 -39.91 25.98 -43.24
N MET A 211 -39.36 24.82 -43.59
CA MET A 211 -39.83 23.52 -43.10
C MET A 211 -39.54 23.36 -41.60
N TYR A 212 -38.36 23.76 -41.13
CA TYR A 212 -38.04 23.71 -39.72
C TYR A 212 -38.88 24.69 -38.89
N GLY A 213 -39.08 25.92 -39.38
CA GLY A 213 -39.99 26.87 -38.76
C GLY A 213 -41.44 26.37 -38.72
N GLN A 214 -41.88 25.58 -39.70
CA GLN A 214 -43.17 24.88 -39.64
C GLN A 214 -43.17 23.81 -38.55
N TRP A 215 -42.17 22.95 -38.52
CA TRP A 215 -42.01 21.91 -37.50
C TRP A 215 -42.07 22.49 -36.08
N GLN A 216 -41.37 23.60 -35.80
CA GLN A 216 -41.39 24.25 -34.48
C GLN A 216 -42.80 24.71 -34.07
N ARG A 217 -43.58 25.27 -35.00
CA ARG A 217 -44.98 25.67 -34.74
C ARG A 217 -45.86 24.45 -34.44
N ASP A 218 -45.68 23.38 -35.21
CA ASP A 218 -46.44 22.15 -35.07
C ASP A 218 -46.10 21.42 -33.75
N LEU A 219 -44.83 21.44 -33.35
CA LEU A 219 -44.36 20.90 -32.06
C LEU A 219 -44.96 21.67 -30.88
N GLU A 220 -44.98 23.00 -30.94
CA GLU A 220 -45.58 23.85 -29.92
C GLU A 220 -47.10 23.62 -29.82
N GLN A 221 -47.79 23.50 -30.96
CA GLN A 221 -49.21 23.12 -30.99
C GLN A 221 -49.46 21.73 -30.38
N THR A 222 -48.56 20.78 -30.64
CA THR A 222 -48.63 19.43 -30.08
C THR A 222 -48.49 19.46 -28.56
N ARG A 223 -47.49 20.19 -28.03
CA ARG A 223 -47.31 20.37 -26.57
C ARG A 223 -48.57 20.91 -25.90
N ARG A 224 -49.20 21.94 -26.48
CA ARG A 224 -50.46 22.51 -25.96
C ARG A 224 -51.61 21.53 -26.00
N SER A 225 -51.74 20.76 -27.08
CA SER A 225 -52.80 19.76 -27.24
C SER A 225 -52.66 18.60 -26.24
N CYS A 226 -51.43 18.27 -25.84
CA CYS A 226 -51.12 17.23 -24.86
C CYS A 226 -51.16 17.71 -23.41
N GLU A 227 -51.24 19.02 -23.16
CA GLU A 227 -51.19 19.62 -21.83
C GLU A 227 -52.20 19.00 -20.83
N PRO A 228 -53.48 18.76 -21.18
CA PRO A 228 -54.43 18.17 -20.24
C PRO A 228 -53.98 16.81 -19.70
N VAL A 229 -53.52 15.91 -20.57
CA VAL A 229 -53.05 14.56 -20.20
C VAL A 229 -51.74 14.65 -19.41
N MET A 230 -50.86 15.59 -19.77
CA MET A 230 -49.59 15.80 -19.07
C MET A 230 -49.75 16.23 -17.61
N ARG A 231 -50.93 16.71 -17.21
CA ARG A 231 -51.25 16.98 -15.79
C ARG A 231 -51.45 15.71 -14.96
N GLY A 232 -51.60 14.54 -15.58
CA GLY A 232 -51.76 13.25 -14.89
C GLY A 232 -52.94 13.30 -13.91
N PRO A 233 -52.75 12.96 -12.61
CA PRO A 233 -53.82 13.05 -11.61
C PRO A 233 -54.49 14.44 -11.47
N GLU A 234 -53.81 15.51 -11.87
CA GLU A 234 -54.35 16.88 -11.89
C GLU A 234 -55.14 17.21 -13.17
N HIS A 235 -55.37 16.22 -14.04
CA HIS A 235 -56.26 16.35 -15.19
C HIS A 235 -57.64 16.87 -14.74
N PRO A 236 -58.22 17.92 -15.37
CA PRO A 236 -59.39 18.63 -14.84
C PRO A 236 -60.56 17.71 -14.46
N VAL A 237 -60.92 16.77 -15.34
CA VAL A 237 -62.01 15.81 -15.12
C VAL A 237 -61.66 14.77 -14.04
N VAL A 238 -60.41 14.34 -13.96
CA VAL A 238 -59.94 13.37 -12.97
C VAL A 238 -60.01 14.03 -11.59
N ARG A 239 -59.45 15.23 -11.45
CA ARG A 239 -59.48 16.01 -10.21
C ARG A 239 -60.90 16.29 -9.72
N GLU A 240 -61.80 16.71 -10.61
CA GLU A 240 -63.21 16.92 -10.28
C GLU A 240 -63.88 15.62 -9.81
N THR A 241 -63.64 14.52 -10.52
CA THR A 241 -64.20 13.20 -10.18
C THR A 241 -63.69 12.70 -8.83
N LEU A 242 -62.38 12.78 -8.57
CA LEU A 242 -61.77 12.40 -7.31
C LEU A 242 -62.31 13.21 -6.13
N SER A 243 -62.49 14.52 -6.33
CA SER A 243 -63.12 15.39 -5.33
C SER A 243 -64.54 14.94 -5.01
N ARG A 244 -65.35 14.65 -6.04
CA ARG A 244 -66.74 14.19 -5.86
C ARG A 244 -66.82 12.82 -5.19
N LEU A 245 -66.03 11.84 -5.65
CA LEU A 245 -65.98 10.51 -5.06
C LEU A 245 -65.50 10.57 -3.60
N GLY A 246 -64.47 11.36 -3.31
CA GLY A 246 -63.96 11.52 -1.95
C GLY A 246 -64.98 12.15 -0.99
N SER A 247 -65.85 13.02 -1.52
CA SER A 247 -66.95 13.65 -0.79
C SER A 247 -68.21 12.77 -0.65
N SER A 248 -68.30 11.62 -1.31
CA SER A 248 -69.43 10.70 -1.17
C SER A 248 -69.31 9.83 0.09
N ALA A 249 -70.43 9.29 0.59
CA ALA A 249 -70.40 8.41 1.76
C ALA A 249 -69.69 7.08 1.44
N GLY A 250 -69.86 6.57 0.21
CA GLY A 250 -69.16 5.37 -0.28
C GLY A 250 -67.65 5.59 -0.38
N GLY A 251 -67.22 6.71 -0.97
CA GLY A 251 -65.81 7.05 -1.09
C GLY A 251 -65.11 7.24 0.26
N ARG A 252 -65.74 7.94 1.22
CA ARG A 252 -65.19 8.06 2.59
C ARG A 252 -65.00 6.69 3.26
N LYS A 253 -65.99 5.80 3.14
CA LYS A 253 -65.89 4.45 3.69
C LYS A 253 -64.74 3.66 3.08
N ALA A 254 -64.56 3.74 1.77
CA ALA A 254 -63.47 3.08 1.07
C ALA A 254 -62.09 3.65 1.43
N ILE A 255 -61.96 4.98 1.57
CA ILE A 255 -60.71 5.59 2.06
C ILE A 255 -60.39 5.09 3.47
N ILE A 256 -61.37 5.04 4.38
CA ILE A 256 -61.18 4.52 5.74
C ILE A 256 -60.75 3.04 5.71
N GLU A 257 -61.36 2.22 4.86
CA GLU A 257 -60.98 0.81 4.71
C GLU A 257 -59.56 0.66 4.16
N GLN A 258 -59.17 1.46 3.16
CA GLN A 258 -57.82 1.50 2.64
C GLN A 258 -56.81 1.94 3.70
N LEU A 259 -57.10 2.99 4.47
CA LEU A 259 -56.28 3.44 5.60
C LEU A 259 -56.07 2.33 6.63
N ARG A 260 -57.11 1.55 6.94
CA ARG A 260 -56.98 0.39 7.84
C ARG A 260 -56.11 -0.71 7.24
N ASN A 261 -56.23 -0.97 5.95
CA ASN A 261 -55.40 -1.96 5.26
C ASN A 261 -53.93 -1.54 5.22
N ASP A 262 -53.65 -0.27 4.91
CA ASP A 262 -52.30 0.29 4.93
C ASP A 262 -51.71 0.27 6.35
N ALA A 263 -52.50 0.56 7.38
CA ALA A 263 -52.08 0.45 8.78
C ALA A 263 -51.70 -0.99 9.18
N ARG A 264 -52.46 -1.99 8.74
CA ARG A 264 -52.13 -3.41 8.98
C ARG A 264 -50.89 -3.83 8.20
N ALA A 265 -50.77 -3.41 6.94
CA ALA A 265 -49.59 -3.67 6.11
C ALA A 265 -48.34 -3.03 6.72
N LEU A 266 -48.46 -1.82 7.27
CA LEU A 266 -47.38 -1.12 7.96
C LEU A 266 -46.97 -1.85 9.24
N ALA A 267 -47.92 -2.28 10.07
CA ALA A 267 -47.63 -3.08 11.25
C ALA A 267 -46.90 -4.39 10.87
N SER A 268 -47.32 -5.06 9.79
CA SER A 268 -46.65 -6.26 9.29
C SER A 268 -45.25 -5.97 8.73
N ALA A 269 -45.05 -4.83 8.07
CA ALA A 269 -43.73 -4.43 7.55
C ALA A 269 -42.77 -4.13 8.70
N LEU A 270 -43.23 -3.40 9.72
CA LEU A 270 -42.45 -3.11 10.93
C LEU A 270 -42.06 -4.37 11.70
N ALA A 271 -42.95 -5.36 11.78
CA ALA A 271 -42.67 -6.63 12.47
C ALA A 271 -41.56 -7.47 11.83
N ASN A 272 -41.14 -7.15 10.59
CA ASN A 272 -40.13 -7.89 9.83
C ASN A 272 -38.84 -7.08 9.63
N VAL A 273 -38.69 -5.90 10.23
CA VAL A 273 -37.52 -5.05 10.04
C VAL A 273 -36.25 -5.70 10.61
N SER A 274 -36.36 -6.40 11.72
CA SER A 274 -35.27 -7.10 12.40
C SER A 274 -34.78 -8.34 11.61
N GLU A 275 -35.69 -9.04 10.93
CA GLU A 275 -35.38 -10.26 10.15
C GLU A 275 -34.60 -9.98 8.86
N ASP A 276 -34.81 -8.83 8.23
CA ASP A 276 -34.10 -8.43 7.01
C ASP A 276 -32.65 -8.03 7.34
N SER A 277 -31.66 -8.54 6.60
CA SER A 277 -30.26 -8.09 6.76
C SER A 277 -30.01 -6.68 6.18
N GLY A 278 -30.94 -6.15 5.38
CA GLY A 278 -30.85 -4.86 4.71
C GLY A 278 -31.76 -3.77 5.26
N MET A 279 -31.87 -2.67 4.50
CA MET A 279 -32.75 -1.52 4.79
C MET A 279 -34.14 -1.64 4.14
N SER A 280 -34.37 -2.67 3.33
CA SER A 280 -35.53 -2.74 2.43
C SER A 280 -36.87 -2.78 3.19
N SER A 281 -36.88 -3.44 4.36
CA SER A 281 -38.07 -3.50 5.21
C SER A 281 -38.40 -2.15 5.85
N VAL A 282 -37.39 -1.36 6.24
CA VAL A 282 -37.59 0.01 6.77
C VAL A 282 -38.11 0.94 5.68
N GLU A 283 -37.51 0.90 4.48
CA GLU A 283 -37.94 1.69 3.33
C GLU A 283 -39.38 1.36 2.93
N ARG A 284 -39.74 0.06 2.93
CA ARG A 284 -41.12 -0.39 2.68
C ARG A 284 -42.09 0.16 3.72
N ALA A 285 -41.73 0.13 5.00
CA ALA A 285 -42.55 0.69 6.07
C ALA A 285 -42.71 2.22 5.92
N LYS A 286 -41.65 2.96 5.53
CA LYS A 286 -41.73 4.41 5.29
C LYS A 286 -42.68 4.71 4.12
N GLY A 287 -42.60 3.94 3.04
CA GLY A 287 -43.52 4.07 1.91
C GLY A 287 -44.99 3.81 2.28
N LEU A 288 -45.26 2.83 3.16
CA LEU A 288 -46.61 2.58 3.67
C LEU A 288 -47.10 3.69 4.62
N LEU A 289 -46.21 4.28 5.42
CA LEU A 289 -46.52 5.44 6.25
C LEU A 289 -46.88 6.67 5.41
N ASP A 290 -46.18 6.91 4.32
CA ASP A 290 -46.50 8.00 3.39
C ASP A 290 -47.82 7.76 2.65
N ASN A 291 -48.18 6.50 2.37
CA ASN A 291 -49.51 6.16 1.86
C ASN A 291 -50.61 6.49 2.88
N LEU A 292 -50.41 6.16 4.16
CA LEU A 292 -51.32 6.53 5.25
C LEU A 292 -51.48 8.04 5.36
N ASP A 293 -50.38 8.81 5.36
CA ASP A 293 -50.41 10.28 5.43
C ASP A 293 -51.22 10.88 4.26
N ARG A 294 -50.96 10.42 3.03
CA ARG A 294 -51.74 10.85 1.86
C ARG A 294 -53.21 10.48 1.96
N GLY A 295 -53.53 9.26 2.41
CA GLY A 295 -54.91 8.83 2.64
C GLY A 295 -55.64 9.70 3.67
N LEU A 296 -54.95 10.09 4.75
CA LEU A 296 -55.48 10.99 5.78
C LEU A 296 -55.71 12.40 5.24
N GLN A 297 -54.77 12.95 4.46
CA GLN A 297 -54.93 14.25 3.82
C GLN A 297 -56.10 14.26 2.84
N ASN A 298 -56.28 13.17 2.08
CA ASN A 298 -57.43 13.00 1.18
C ASN A 298 -58.74 12.93 1.97
N LEU A 299 -58.76 12.20 3.09
CA LEU A 299 -59.94 12.11 3.95
C LEU A 299 -60.27 13.48 4.57
N ALA A 300 -59.26 14.24 5.01
CA ALA A 300 -59.40 15.55 5.65
C ALA A 300 -59.95 16.65 4.72
N ARG A 301 -59.65 16.60 3.41
CA ARG A 301 -60.17 17.54 2.41
C ARG A 301 -61.68 17.41 2.18
N ASN A 302 -62.27 16.29 2.57
CA ASN A 302 -63.68 16.00 2.35
C ASN A 302 -64.47 16.20 3.64
N ALA A 303 -65.14 17.35 3.76
CA ALA A 303 -65.96 17.68 4.93
C ALA A 303 -66.99 16.59 5.23
N THR A 304 -67.05 16.14 6.48
CA THR A 304 -67.93 15.03 6.91
C THR A 304 -68.57 15.33 8.26
N THR A 305 -69.80 14.85 8.45
CA THR A 305 -70.48 14.83 9.75
C THR A 305 -70.33 13.48 10.47
N ASP A 306 -69.74 12.48 9.81
CA ASP A 306 -69.53 11.15 10.36
C ASP A 306 -68.51 11.18 11.51
N LYS A 307 -68.90 10.59 12.65
CA LYS A 307 -68.14 10.67 13.90
C LYS A 307 -66.83 9.87 13.83
N GLU A 308 -66.84 8.71 13.18
CA GLU A 308 -65.65 7.86 13.03
C GLU A 308 -64.60 8.54 12.14
N THR A 309 -65.06 9.08 11.00
CA THR A 309 -64.20 9.81 10.06
C THR A 309 -63.54 11.03 10.71
N LYS A 310 -64.31 11.81 11.49
CA LYS A 310 -63.76 12.93 12.27
C LYS A 310 -62.68 12.50 13.24
N LEU A 311 -62.91 11.40 13.97
CA LEU A 311 -61.94 10.88 14.93
C LEU A 311 -60.64 10.45 14.23
N ILE A 312 -60.72 9.79 13.07
CA ILE A 312 -59.55 9.41 12.28
C ILE A 312 -58.77 10.66 11.82
N ILE A 313 -59.46 11.64 11.20
CA ILE A 313 -58.84 12.89 10.71
C ILE A 313 -58.18 13.68 11.85
N GLU A 314 -58.80 13.74 13.03
CA GLU A 314 -58.30 14.52 14.16
C GLU A 314 -57.13 13.84 14.89
N LYS A 315 -57.12 12.50 14.96
CA LYS A 315 -56.19 11.75 15.82
C LYS A 315 -55.02 11.11 15.09
N TRP A 316 -55.26 10.51 13.93
CA TRP A 316 -54.23 9.72 13.23
C TRP A 316 -53.05 10.54 12.69
N PRO A 317 -53.19 11.81 12.27
CA PRO A 317 -52.04 12.60 11.84
C PRO A 317 -50.95 12.73 12.91
N GLU A 318 -51.33 12.77 14.18
CA GLU A 318 -50.38 12.77 15.30
C GLU A 318 -49.63 11.43 15.41
N GLY A 319 -50.33 10.30 15.19
CA GLY A 319 -49.70 8.98 15.09
C GLY A 319 -48.70 8.89 13.95
N VAL A 320 -49.03 9.43 12.77
CA VAL A 320 -48.13 9.49 11.61
C VAL A 320 -46.86 10.29 11.94
N ARG A 321 -47.01 11.46 12.57
CA ARG A 321 -45.88 12.30 12.97
C ARG A 321 -44.95 11.58 13.95
N GLN A 322 -45.51 11.01 15.03
CA GLN A 322 -44.73 10.27 16.02
C GLN A 322 -44.03 9.04 15.42
N LEU A 323 -44.71 8.30 14.54
CA LEU A 323 -44.11 7.13 13.91
C LEU A 323 -43.01 7.52 12.93
N ARG A 324 -43.15 8.62 12.19
CA ARG A 324 -42.10 9.10 11.27
C ARG A 324 -40.81 9.39 12.03
N GLU A 325 -40.90 10.06 13.18
CA GLU A 325 -39.77 10.28 14.08
C GLU A 325 -39.17 8.95 14.58
N ALA A 326 -40.01 8.04 15.10
CA ALA A 326 -39.56 6.73 15.58
C ALA A 326 -38.94 5.85 14.48
N MET A 327 -39.38 6.00 13.22
CA MET A 327 -38.86 5.26 12.08
C MET A 327 -37.48 5.74 11.63
N ASP A 328 -37.14 7.02 11.84
CA ASP A 328 -35.79 7.51 11.58
C ASP A 328 -34.80 6.90 12.59
N ASP A 329 -35.18 6.81 13.86
CA ASP A 329 -34.38 6.12 14.87
C ASP A 329 -34.29 4.60 14.61
N LEU A 330 -35.37 3.96 14.15
CA LEU A 330 -35.34 2.55 13.74
C LEU A 330 -34.43 2.31 12.52
N GLU A 331 -34.39 3.25 11.59
CA GLU A 331 -33.43 3.22 10.48
C GLU A 331 -31.98 3.26 10.99
N ASP A 332 -31.68 4.15 11.93
CA ASP A 332 -30.33 4.25 12.51
C ASP A 332 -29.95 2.98 13.30
N LEU A 333 -30.87 2.41 14.08
CA LEU A 333 -30.68 1.08 14.72
C LEU A 333 -30.27 0.02 13.70
N LYS A 334 -30.96 -0.03 12.55
CA LYS A 334 -30.70 -1.02 11.51
C LYS A 334 -29.37 -0.77 10.79
N ARG A 335 -29.05 0.50 10.54
CA ARG A 335 -27.77 0.91 9.96
C ARG A 335 -26.60 0.49 10.86
N HIS A 336 -26.74 0.67 12.16
CA HIS A 336 -25.75 0.22 13.15
C HIS A 336 -25.61 -1.30 13.17
N GLN A 337 -26.71 -2.07 13.11
CA GLN A 337 -26.67 -3.53 13.00
C GLN A 337 -25.86 -3.97 11.76
N ARG A 338 -26.21 -3.47 10.58
CA ARG A 338 -25.55 -3.81 9.32
C ARG A 338 -24.05 -3.49 9.32
N ASP A 339 -23.68 -2.39 9.95
CA ASP A 339 -22.28 -1.98 10.09
C ASP A 339 -21.47 -2.89 11.03
N MET A 340 -22.13 -3.53 12.00
CA MET A 340 -21.54 -4.44 12.97
C MET A 340 -21.30 -5.84 12.37
N ASP A 341 -22.24 -6.32 11.54
CA ASP A 341 -22.22 -7.67 10.97
C ASP A 341 -20.88 -8.13 10.35
N PRO A 342 -20.15 -7.32 9.56
CA PRO A 342 -18.89 -7.78 8.95
C PRO A 342 -17.68 -7.74 9.90
N LEU A 343 -17.77 -7.11 11.07
CA LEU A 343 -16.61 -6.85 11.92
C LEU A 343 -15.98 -8.12 12.53
N PRO A 344 -16.74 -9.12 13.02
CA PRO A 344 -16.15 -10.35 13.55
C PRO A 344 -15.26 -11.05 12.52
N GLU A 345 -15.71 -11.12 11.27
CA GLU A 345 -14.96 -11.78 10.20
C GLU A 345 -13.72 -10.99 9.79
N ARG A 346 -13.81 -9.65 9.73
CA ARG A 346 -12.64 -8.79 9.50
C ARG A 346 -11.57 -8.96 10.57
N CYS A 347 -11.96 -9.14 11.84
CA CYS A 347 -11.02 -9.42 12.91
C CYS A 347 -10.34 -10.78 12.78
N ARG A 348 -11.09 -11.84 12.42
CA ARG A 348 -10.51 -13.16 12.11
C ARG A 348 -9.55 -13.09 10.93
N GLN A 349 -9.87 -12.33 9.88
CA GLN A 349 -8.99 -12.13 8.74
C GLN A 349 -7.67 -11.46 9.16
N LYS A 350 -7.71 -10.45 10.03
CA LYS A 350 -6.51 -9.79 10.55
C LYS A 350 -5.67 -10.70 11.44
N GLU A 351 -6.32 -11.54 12.25
CA GLU A 351 -5.64 -12.56 13.05
C GLU A 351 -4.99 -13.63 12.15
N ALA A 352 -5.66 -14.06 11.07
CA ALA A 352 -5.09 -14.97 10.07
C ALA A 352 -3.88 -14.35 9.35
N GLU A 353 -3.95 -13.06 8.98
CA GLU A 353 -2.84 -12.31 8.40
C GLU A 353 -1.63 -12.28 9.35
N LEU A 354 -1.86 -12.09 10.66
CA LEU A 354 -0.81 -12.17 11.68
C LEU A 354 -0.22 -13.58 11.78
N ARG A 355 -1.05 -14.63 11.79
CA ARG A 355 -0.58 -16.04 11.81
C ARG A 355 0.28 -16.36 10.59
N ASP A 356 -0.12 -15.90 9.40
CA ASP A 356 0.63 -16.08 8.16
C ASP A 356 1.96 -15.34 8.19
N ALA A 357 2.00 -14.14 8.77
CA ALA A 357 3.24 -13.41 8.94
C ALA A 357 4.18 -14.10 9.94
N VAL A 358 3.64 -14.63 11.05
CA VAL A 358 4.41 -15.42 12.02
C VAL A 358 4.96 -16.70 11.38
N SER A 359 4.17 -17.37 10.54
CA SER A 359 4.60 -18.56 9.80
C SER A 359 5.73 -18.25 8.83
N ARG A 360 5.60 -17.18 8.03
CA ARG A 360 6.62 -16.76 7.05
C ARG A 360 7.94 -16.30 7.67
N ASN A 361 7.89 -15.67 8.84
CA ASN A 361 9.08 -15.19 9.56
C ASN A 361 9.59 -16.20 10.61
N GLY A 362 9.04 -17.42 10.66
CA GLY A 362 9.29 -18.37 11.75
C GLY A 362 10.73 -18.85 11.90
N ASP A 363 11.55 -18.66 10.86
CA ASP A 363 12.97 -19.00 10.86
C ASP A 363 13.89 -17.77 10.81
N ASP A 364 13.33 -16.56 10.70
CA ASP A 364 14.11 -15.33 10.60
C ASP A 364 14.31 -14.69 11.99
N PRO A 365 15.54 -14.61 12.50
CA PRO A 365 15.82 -13.94 13.78
C PRO A 365 15.49 -12.44 13.79
N ASP A 366 15.42 -11.77 12.63
CA ASP A 366 14.91 -10.40 12.56
C ASP A 366 13.43 -10.32 12.96
N GLY A 367 12.70 -11.44 12.83
CA GLY A 367 11.33 -11.60 13.31
C GLY A 367 11.16 -11.35 14.81
N ILE A 368 12.22 -11.38 15.63
CA ILE A 368 12.12 -11.08 17.06
C ILE A 368 11.73 -9.61 17.30
N ASP A 369 12.26 -8.69 16.48
CA ASP A 369 12.00 -7.26 16.60
C ASP A 369 10.87 -6.82 15.64
N GLU A 370 10.69 -7.50 14.51
CA GLU A 370 9.70 -7.13 13.49
C GLU A 370 8.28 -7.67 13.75
N LEU A 371 8.13 -8.89 14.30
CA LEU A 371 6.79 -9.46 14.56
C LEU A 371 5.96 -8.63 15.55
N PRO A 372 6.52 -8.09 16.66
CA PRO A 372 5.76 -7.21 17.55
C PRO A 372 5.30 -5.92 16.87
N LYS A 373 6.11 -5.32 15.99
CA LYS A 373 5.76 -4.10 15.25
C LYS A 373 4.65 -4.36 14.24
N LEU A 374 4.75 -5.45 13.48
CA LEU A 374 3.71 -5.84 12.53
C LEU A 374 2.39 -6.14 13.23
N ALA A 375 2.43 -6.88 14.34
CA ALA A 375 1.25 -7.17 15.14
C ALA A 375 0.60 -5.89 15.66
N GLU A 376 1.39 -4.91 16.11
CA GLU A 376 0.88 -3.61 16.54
C GLU A 376 0.26 -2.81 15.38
N ALA A 377 0.86 -2.85 14.18
CA ALA A 377 0.31 -2.21 12.99
C ALA A 377 -1.04 -2.81 12.55
N LEU A 378 -1.22 -4.12 12.73
CA LEU A 378 -2.51 -4.80 12.49
C LEU A 378 -3.53 -4.52 13.61
N ALA A 379 -3.08 -4.41 14.87
CA ALA A 379 -3.93 -4.17 16.02
C ALA A 379 -4.51 -2.74 16.06
N ALA A 380 -3.72 -1.73 15.69
CA ALA A 380 -4.12 -0.32 15.77
C ALA A 380 -5.46 0.00 15.06
N PRO A 381 -5.68 -0.36 13.77
CA PRO A 381 -6.96 -0.12 13.12
C PRO A 381 -8.11 -0.92 13.74
N VAL A 382 -7.83 -2.12 14.29
CA VAL A 382 -8.85 -2.92 14.99
C VAL A 382 -9.27 -2.25 16.29
N ARG A 383 -8.34 -1.74 17.10
CA ARG A 383 -8.67 -1.00 18.34
C ARG A 383 -9.46 0.27 18.04
N ALA A 384 -9.09 1.02 17.00
CA ALA A 384 -9.85 2.18 16.55
C ALA A 384 -11.27 1.79 16.11
N GLY A 385 -11.41 0.69 15.37
CA GLY A 385 -12.71 0.13 14.98
C GLY A 385 -13.56 -0.29 16.19
N MET A 386 -12.96 -0.93 17.19
CA MET A 386 -13.65 -1.34 18.43
C MET A 386 -14.09 -0.14 19.26
N ALA A 387 -13.27 0.91 19.38
CA ALA A 387 -13.68 2.13 20.06
C ALA A 387 -14.91 2.78 19.40
N LYS A 388 -14.95 2.78 18.06
CA LYS A 388 -16.13 3.24 17.30
C LYS A 388 -17.33 2.31 17.45
N ALA A 389 -17.11 1.00 17.55
CA ALA A 389 -18.18 0.03 17.86
C ALA A 389 -18.79 0.28 19.25
N ASP A 390 -17.97 0.63 20.24
CA ASP A 390 -18.41 1.00 21.60
C ASP A 390 -19.17 2.33 21.64
N GLU A 391 -18.76 3.31 20.84
CA GLU A 391 -19.52 4.57 20.64
C GLU A 391 -20.90 4.27 20.07
N ARG A 392 -20.95 3.49 18.99
CA ARG A 392 -22.19 3.07 18.34
C ARG A 392 -23.10 2.27 19.27
N LEU A 393 -22.57 1.48 20.19
CA LEU A 393 -23.39 0.78 21.19
C LEU A 393 -24.18 1.75 22.08
N ARG A 394 -23.57 2.89 22.47
CA ARG A 394 -24.25 3.93 23.25
C ARG A 394 -25.27 4.69 22.42
N GLU A 395 -24.93 5.01 21.17
CA GLU A 395 -25.86 5.63 20.21
C GLU A 395 -27.08 4.72 19.99
N ASN A 396 -26.84 3.44 19.70
CA ASN A 396 -27.88 2.44 19.47
C ASN A 396 -28.81 2.26 20.69
N GLU A 397 -28.31 2.34 21.92
CA GLU A 397 -29.16 2.34 23.12
C GLU A 397 -30.03 3.60 23.23
N SER A 398 -29.50 4.76 22.84
CA SER A 398 -30.28 6.00 22.78
C SER A 398 -31.34 5.95 21.68
N ASP A 399 -30.99 5.42 20.50
CA ASP A 399 -31.90 5.30 19.35
C ASP A 399 -33.03 4.32 19.68
N LEU A 400 -32.74 3.24 20.40
CA LEU A 400 -33.77 2.32 20.92
C LEU A 400 -34.81 3.05 21.76
N GLY A 401 -34.37 3.92 22.66
CA GLY A 401 -35.28 4.72 23.49
C GLY A 401 -36.22 5.59 22.66
N ARG A 402 -35.71 6.22 21.59
CA ARG A 402 -36.48 7.12 20.72
C ARG A 402 -37.37 6.37 19.71
N ALA A 403 -36.88 5.27 19.13
CA ALA A 403 -37.67 4.37 18.29
C ALA A 403 -38.88 3.79 19.04
N LYS A 404 -38.79 3.64 20.37
CA LYS A 404 -39.88 3.17 21.23
C LYS A 404 -40.81 4.28 21.72
N ALA A 405 -40.53 5.56 21.42
CA ALA A 405 -41.26 6.71 21.94
C ALA A 405 -42.66 6.90 21.33
N LEU A 406 -43.06 6.09 20.34
CA LEU A 406 -44.41 6.09 19.80
C LEU A 406 -45.44 5.79 20.91
N SER A 407 -46.16 6.82 21.33
CA SER A 407 -47.14 6.75 22.41
C SER A 407 -48.57 6.56 21.90
N PHE A 408 -48.82 6.97 20.64
CA PHE A 408 -50.12 6.86 20.00
C PHE A 408 -50.53 5.39 19.81
N SER A 409 -51.73 5.01 20.27
CA SER A 409 -52.15 3.61 20.33
C SER A 409 -53.65 3.37 20.13
N GLU A 410 -54.36 4.34 19.56
CA GLU A 410 -55.78 4.20 19.27
C GLU A 410 -56.02 3.25 18.08
N ALA A 411 -56.94 2.30 18.25
CA ALA A 411 -57.37 1.36 17.20
C ALA A 411 -56.20 0.60 16.53
N GLU A 412 -56.09 0.63 15.20
CA GLU A 412 -55.05 -0.06 14.42
C GLU A 412 -53.62 0.38 14.78
N TRP A 413 -53.45 1.56 15.40
CA TRP A 413 -52.14 2.06 15.81
C TRP A 413 -51.53 1.30 16.98
N SER A 414 -52.33 0.61 17.80
CA SER A 414 -51.81 -0.30 18.82
C SER A 414 -50.93 -1.39 18.20
N ALA A 415 -51.36 -1.98 17.09
CA ALA A 415 -50.60 -3.01 16.38
C ALA A 415 -49.32 -2.46 15.74
N ILE A 416 -49.38 -1.25 15.16
CA ILE A 416 -48.20 -0.55 14.60
C ILE A 416 -47.17 -0.27 15.69
N ARG A 417 -47.61 0.30 16.82
CA ARG A 417 -46.74 0.58 17.98
C ARG A 417 -46.10 -0.69 18.52
N ASP A 418 -46.90 -1.72 18.77
CA ASP A 418 -46.40 -2.97 19.35
C ASP A 418 -45.45 -3.69 18.38
N ALA A 419 -45.69 -3.61 17.06
CA ALA A 419 -44.75 -4.12 16.05
C ALA A 419 -43.43 -3.33 16.04
N GLY A 420 -43.48 -2.00 15.95
CA GLY A 420 -42.29 -1.15 15.94
C GLY A 420 -41.45 -1.28 17.20
N GLN A 421 -42.07 -1.33 18.38
CA GLN A 421 -41.35 -1.49 19.65
C GLN A 421 -40.67 -2.86 19.77
N ARG A 422 -41.36 -3.95 19.40
CA ARG A 422 -40.78 -5.29 19.41
C ARG A 422 -39.61 -5.41 18.45
N ASP A 423 -39.75 -4.85 17.25
CA ASP A 423 -38.71 -4.96 16.23
C ASP A 423 -37.48 -4.09 16.55
N ALA A 424 -37.69 -2.90 17.14
CA ALA A 424 -36.59 -2.10 17.68
C ALA A 424 -35.82 -2.87 18.78
N ASP A 425 -36.52 -3.54 19.69
CA ASP A 425 -35.90 -4.39 20.72
C ASP A 425 -35.10 -5.57 20.12
N GLU A 426 -35.61 -6.21 19.07
CA GLU A 426 -34.92 -7.33 18.39
C GLU A 426 -33.69 -6.85 17.59
N THR A 427 -33.82 -5.73 16.87
CA THR A 427 -32.73 -5.09 16.13
C THR A 427 -31.59 -4.69 17.08
N HIS A 428 -31.92 -4.06 18.21
CA HIS A 428 -30.94 -3.72 19.25
C HIS A 428 -30.28 -4.98 19.84
N ARG A 429 -31.06 -6.02 20.17
CA ARG A 429 -30.50 -7.28 20.69
C ARG A 429 -29.51 -7.90 19.70
N THR A 430 -29.85 -7.91 18.41
CA THR A 430 -28.98 -8.43 17.35
C THR A 430 -27.70 -7.62 17.25
N PHE A 431 -27.78 -6.29 17.33
CA PHE A 431 -26.61 -5.41 17.39
C PHE A 431 -25.72 -5.72 18.61
N VAL A 432 -26.29 -5.85 19.81
CA VAL A 432 -25.56 -6.17 21.05
C VAL A 432 -24.86 -7.52 20.95
N ASP A 433 -25.52 -8.54 20.40
CA ASP A 433 -24.90 -9.85 20.18
C ASP A 433 -23.78 -9.79 19.12
N GLY A 434 -23.97 -9.01 18.06
CA GLY A 434 -22.94 -8.72 17.05
C GLY A 434 -21.73 -8.01 17.63
N HIS A 435 -21.95 -7.01 18.49
CA HIS A 435 -20.88 -6.30 19.22
C HIS A 435 -20.09 -7.27 20.09
N ARG A 436 -20.77 -8.09 20.92
CA ARG A 436 -20.13 -9.11 21.76
C ARG A 436 -19.28 -10.09 20.94
N LYS A 437 -19.84 -10.64 19.85
CA LYS A 437 -19.11 -11.52 18.92
C LYS A 437 -17.88 -10.83 18.32
N THR A 438 -17.99 -9.54 18.02
CA THR A 438 -16.87 -8.74 17.51
C THR A 438 -15.79 -8.61 18.57
N THR A 439 -16.13 -8.22 19.80
CA THR A 439 -15.18 -8.14 20.92
C THR A 439 -14.43 -9.46 21.14
N GLU A 440 -15.15 -10.58 21.13
CA GLU A 440 -14.57 -11.92 21.26
C GLU A 440 -13.63 -12.24 20.08
N ALA A 441 -14.04 -11.98 18.84
CA ALA A 441 -13.24 -12.25 17.64
C ALA A 441 -11.99 -11.35 17.53
N CYS A 442 -12.05 -10.12 18.02
CA CYS A 442 -10.94 -9.17 17.97
C CYS A 442 -10.00 -9.28 19.18
N ALA A 443 -10.34 -10.05 20.21
CA ALA A 443 -9.63 -10.07 21.49
C ALA A 443 -8.12 -10.31 21.35
N GLU A 444 -7.73 -11.34 20.57
CA GLU A 444 -6.32 -11.70 20.40
C GLU A 444 -5.56 -10.66 19.58
N ILE A 445 -6.11 -10.23 18.43
CA ILE A 445 -5.43 -9.28 17.55
C ILE A 445 -5.27 -7.91 18.21
N MET A 446 -6.20 -7.49 19.08
CA MET A 446 -6.09 -6.24 19.85
C MET A 446 -4.89 -6.22 20.80
N LEU A 447 -4.36 -7.37 21.23
CA LEU A 447 -3.17 -7.42 22.09
C LEU A 447 -1.90 -7.00 21.34
N GLY A 448 -1.92 -6.95 20.00
CA GLY A 448 -0.80 -6.53 19.18
C GLY A 448 0.47 -7.33 19.48
N GLY A 449 1.58 -6.64 19.74
CA GLY A 449 2.85 -7.29 20.09
C GLY A 449 2.83 -8.12 21.38
N ASN A 450 1.82 -7.92 22.25
CA ASN A 450 1.64 -8.68 23.49
C ASN A 450 0.73 -9.91 23.33
N GLY A 451 0.22 -10.17 22.12
CA GLY A 451 -0.60 -11.34 21.83
C GLY A 451 0.14 -12.66 22.07
N LYS A 452 -0.59 -13.71 22.44
CA LYS A 452 -0.04 -15.05 22.67
C LYS A 452 0.68 -15.57 21.43
N ILE A 453 0.10 -15.37 20.24
CA ILE A 453 0.67 -15.81 18.96
C ILE A 453 2.08 -15.20 18.74
N VAL A 454 2.24 -13.90 19.00
CA VAL A 454 3.51 -13.19 18.82
C VAL A 454 4.52 -13.60 19.87
N ASN A 455 4.10 -13.68 21.14
CA ASN A 455 4.98 -14.05 22.25
C ASN A 455 5.55 -15.47 22.08
N GLU A 456 4.72 -16.44 21.68
CA GLU A 456 5.17 -17.81 21.41
C GLU A 456 6.13 -17.87 20.21
N ALA A 457 5.89 -17.09 19.16
CA ALA A 457 6.79 -16.99 18.01
C ALA A 457 8.15 -16.39 18.38
N VAL A 458 8.15 -15.24 19.05
CA VAL A 458 9.36 -14.56 19.55
C VAL A 458 10.16 -15.45 20.49
N SER A 459 9.49 -16.17 21.39
CA SER A 459 10.16 -17.12 22.31
C SER A 459 10.87 -18.25 21.55
N ARG A 460 10.25 -18.81 20.51
CA ARG A 460 10.85 -19.85 19.65
C ARG A 460 12.07 -19.31 18.89
N LEU A 461 11.96 -18.12 18.31
CA LEU A 461 13.07 -17.46 17.60
C LEU A 461 14.26 -17.20 18.53
N ARG A 462 14.02 -16.70 19.75
CA ARG A 462 15.07 -16.49 20.77
C ARG A 462 15.76 -17.80 21.16
N SER A 463 14.99 -18.87 21.35
CA SER A 463 15.53 -20.18 21.73
C SER A 463 16.46 -20.73 20.64
N ARG A 464 16.04 -20.67 19.37
CA ARG A 464 16.87 -21.10 18.22
C ARG A 464 18.12 -20.24 18.03
N ALA A 465 18.00 -18.92 18.24
CA ALA A 465 19.14 -18.00 18.18
C ALA A 465 20.20 -18.32 19.25
N ALA A 466 19.76 -18.72 20.45
CA ALA A 466 20.65 -19.19 21.51
C ALA A 466 21.38 -20.49 21.12
N GLU A 467 20.65 -21.50 20.65
CA GLU A 467 21.22 -22.80 20.22
C GLU A 467 22.26 -22.65 19.10
N THR A 468 21.96 -21.80 18.10
CA THR A 468 22.88 -21.55 16.98
C THR A 468 24.17 -20.87 17.46
N GLY A 469 24.05 -19.94 18.42
CA GLY A 469 25.21 -19.30 19.04
C GLY A 469 26.09 -20.29 19.80
N ASP A 470 25.50 -21.22 20.56
CA ASP A 470 26.26 -22.19 21.36
C ASP A 470 27.08 -23.16 20.53
N SER A 471 26.59 -23.54 19.33
CA SER A 471 27.39 -24.32 18.39
C SER A 471 28.60 -23.53 17.87
N LEU A 472 28.38 -22.27 17.47
CA LEU A 472 29.46 -21.44 16.93
C LEU A 472 30.51 -21.11 17.99
N ASP A 473 30.13 -20.86 19.24
CA ASP A 473 31.07 -20.68 20.36
C ASP A 473 31.99 -21.89 20.52
N ARG A 474 31.46 -23.11 20.47
CA ARG A 474 32.25 -24.34 20.55
C ARG A 474 33.19 -24.51 19.37
N GLU A 475 32.76 -24.12 18.17
CA GLU A 475 33.62 -24.15 16.98
C GLU A 475 34.76 -23.12 17.07
N VAL A 476 34.46 -21.90 17.49
CA VAL A 476 35.46 -20.85 17.69
C VAL A 476 36.43 -21.23 18.80
N ALA A 477 35.95 -21.73 19.93
CA ALA A 477 36.80 -22.18 21.04
C ALA A 477 37.77 -23.29 20.60
N ARG A 478 37.27 -24.30 19.89
CA ARG A 478 38.12 -25.38 19.33
C ARG A 478 39.15 -24.83 18.35
N TRP A 479 38.76 -23.90 17.49
CA TRP A 479 39.69 -23.28 16.54
C TRP A 479 40.77 -22.46 17.26
N VAL A 480 40.40 -21.66 18.26
CA VAL A 480 41.33 -20.87 19.08
C VAL A 480 42.32 -21.77 19.83
N GLU A 481 41.83 -22.87 20.40
CA GLU A 481 42.68 -23.87 21.08
C GLU A 481 43.65 -24.54 20.11
N ALA A 482 43.17 -25.00 18.95
CA ALA A 482 44.00 -25.58 17.91
C ALA A 482 45.06 -24.59 17.40
N ALA A 483 44.68 -23.32 17.17
CA ALA A 483 45.59 -22.26 16.77
C ALA A 483 46.73 -22.07 17.79
N ARG A 484 46.41 -22.01 19.09
CA ARG A 484 47.42 -21.91 20.15
C ARG A 484 48.36 -23.11 20.20
N ALA A 485 47.82 -24.32 20.05
CA ALA A 485 48.60 -25.54 20.08
C ALA A 485 49.62 -25.63 18.91
N THR A 486 49.41 -24.92 17.79
CA THR A 486 50.34 -24.98 16.65
C THR A 486 51.70 -24.34 16.91
N TYR A 487 51.79 -23.37 17.82
CA TYR A 487 53.02 -22.60 18.02
C TYR A 487 53.66 -22.78 19.41
N ILE A 488 53.10 -23.69 20.21
CA ILE A 488 53.63 -24.10 21.52
C ILE A 488 54.14 -25.54 21.40
N LEU A 489 55.31 -25.83 21.97
CA LEU A 489 55.81 -27.20 22.01
C LEU A 489 54.93 -28.09 22.89
N ASP A 490 54.43 -29.17 22.29
CA ASP A 490 53.79 -30.25 23.04
C ASP A 490 54.83 -31.13 23.74
N CYS A 491 54.37 -32.05 24.60
CA CYS A 491 55.26 -32.95 25.35
C CYS A 491 56.21 -33.70 24.42
N ARG A 492 55.72 -34.24 23.30
CA ARG A 492 56.51 -35.04 22.36
C ARG A 492 57.60 -34.20 21.69
N SER A 493 57.29 -32.96 21.34
CA SER A 493 58.26 -32.01 20.79
C SER A 493 59.31 -31.64 21.81
N MET A 494 58.93 -31.47 23.08
CA MET A 494 59.85 -31.26 24.20
C MET A 494 60.78 -32.47 24.41
N GLU A 495 60.25 -33.69 24.38
CA GLU A 495 61.06 -34.93 24.46
C GLU A 495 62.00 -35.05 23.26
N THR A 496 61.52 -34.76 22.05
CA THR A 496 62.33 -34.84 20.83
C THR A 496 63.50 -33.84 20.89
N LEU A 497 63.26 -32.61 21.36
CA LEU A 497 64.32 -31.64 21.57
C LEU A 497 65.27 -32.05 22.69
N TRP A 498 64.76 -32.59 23.79
CA TRP A 498 65.59 -33.14 24.87
C TRP A 498 66.51 -34.26 24.36
N GLN A 499 65.98 -35.23 23.59
CA GLN A 499 66.79 -36.32 23.01
C GLN A 499 67.83 -35.79 22.01
N ALA A 500 67.48 -34.78 21.21
CA ALA A 500 68.43 -34.15 20.29
C ALA A 500 69.53 -33.37 21.03
N TYR A 501 69.19 -32.76 22.16
CA TYR A 501 70.11 -31.99 23.00
C TYR A 501 70.99 -32.87 23.91
N CYS A 502 70.50 -34.05 24.31
CA CYS A 502 71.10 -34.88 25.37
C CYS A 502 71.47 -36.32 24.96
N GLY A 503 71.36 -36.67 23.68
CA GLY A 503 71.69 -38.01 23.17
C GLY A 503 73.17 -38.39 23.38
N THR A 504 73.44 -39.58 23.91
CA THR A 504 74.72 -39.98 24.53
C THR A 504 75.77 -40.62 23.61
N ASP A 505 75.56 -40.71 22.30
CA ASP A 505 76.47 -41.41 21.39
C ASP A 505 77.26 -40.43 20.52
N PHE A 506 78.26 -39.75 21.10
CA PHE A 506 79.12 -38.83 20.35
C PHE A 506 80.55 -39.35 20.19
N GLU A 507 81.01 -39.45 18.94
CA GLU A 507 82.41 -39.69 18.61
C GLU A 507 83.18 -38.34 18.58
N PRO A 508 84.38 -38.25 19.18
CA PRO A 508 85.14 -37.00 19.19
C PRO A 508 85.54 -36.57 17.77
N GLY A 509 84.86 -35.56 17.23
CA GLY A 509 85.20 -34.96 15.92
C GLY A 509 84.03 -34.42 15.10
N GLU A 510 82.78 -34.72 15.45
CA GLU A 510 81.62 -34.11 14.80
C GLU A 510 81.30 -32.72 15.40
N ASP A 511 80.63 -31.85 14.63
CA ASP A 511 80.21 -30.54 15.11
C ASP A 511 79.18 -30.69 16.24
N GLY A 512 79.39 -29.96 17.35
CA GLY A 512 78.88 -30.28 18.69
C GLY A 512 77.35 -30.33 18.88
N GLU A 513 76.95 -30.82 20.05
CA GLU A 513 75.58 -31.03 20.58
C GLU A 513 74.54 -29.96 20.16
N ASP A 514 74.97 -28.71 20.00
CA ASP A 514 74.16 -27.57 19.54
C ASP A 514 73.60 -27.71 18.11
N GLU A 515 74.31 -28.34 17.17
CA GLU A 515 73.89 -28.39 15.77
C GLU A 515 72.70 -29.34 15.55
N ARG A 516 72.70 -30.51 16.20
CA ARG A 516 71.58 -31.47 16.13
C ARG A 516 70.30 -30.90 16.74
N ALA A 517 70.42 -30.21 17.88
CA ALA A 517 69.31 -29.55 18.52
C ALA A 517 68.74 -28.43 17.63
N ARG A 518 69.61 -27.65 16.95
CA ARG A 518 69.20 -26.62 15.97
C ARG A 518 68.49 -27.22 14.77
N GLN A 519 68.98 -28.32 14.20
CA GLN A 519 68.32 -29.01 13.09
C GLN A 519 66.95 -29.56 13.49
N THR A 520 66.86 -30.16 14.68
CA THR A 520 65.60 -30.67 15.23
C THR A 520 64.59 -29.54 15.45
N ALA A 521 65.04 -28.40 16.00
CA ALA A 521 64.22 -27.23 16.17
C ALA A 521 63.76 -26.61 14.84
N ALA A 522 64.61 -26.59 13.82
CA ALA A 522 64.23 -26.15 12.47
C ALA A 522 63.18 -27.09 11.83
N SER A 523 63.28 -28.39 12.10
CA SER A 523 62.30 -29.39 11.67
C SER A 523 60.94 -29.17 12.37
N LEU A 524 60.94 -29.05 13.70
CA LEU A 524 59.73 -28.75 14.49
C LEU A 524 59.10 -27.43 14.08
N GLN A 525 59.91 -26.38 13.87
CA GLN A 525 59.43 -25.11 13.33
C GLN A 525 58.70 -25.32 11.99
N SER A 526 59.28 -26.10 11.06
CA SER A 526 58.67 -26.36 9.76
C SER A 526 57.34 -27.12 9.90
N GLU A 527 57.27 -28.08 10.83
CA GLU A 527 56.04 -28.80 11.15
C GLU A 527 54.96 -27.86 11.72
N MET A 528 55.34 -27.04 12.71
CA MET A 528 54.47 -26.04 13.34
C MET A 528 53.92 -25.05 12.31
N GLN A 529 54.79 -24.53 11.41
CA GLN A 529 54.36 -23.67 10.29
C GLN A 529 53.41 -24.40 9.32
N GLY A 530 53.68 -25.69 9.04
CA GLY A 530 52.82 -26.51 8.17
C GLY A 530 51.39 -26.66 8.69
N LYS A 531 51.20 -26.69 10.02
CA LYS A 531 49.88 -26.77 10.67
C LYS A 531 49.06 -25.48 10.58
N MET A 532 49.68 -24.32 10.32
CA MET A 532 48.99 -23.02 10.33
C MET A 532 48.08 -22.80 9.11
N GLY A 533 48.50 -23.29 7.93
CA GLY A 533 47.75 -23.11 6.67
C GLY A 533 46.32 -23.67 6.71
N PRO A 534 46.12 -24.92 7.14
CA PRO A 534 44.78 -25.49 7.34
C PRO A 534 43.89 -24.66 8.28
N LEU A 535 44.40 -24.22 9.43
CA LEU A 535 43.62 -23.43 10.39
C LEU A 535 43.20 -22.07 9.84
N LEU A 536 44.06 -21.40 9.06
CA LEU A 536 43.70 -20.14 8.41
C LEU A 536 42.58 -20.34 7.37
N ARG A 537 42.52 -21.50 6.69
CA ARG A 537 41.39 -21.83 5.81
C ARG A 537 40.10 -22.13 6.58
N GLU A 538 40.18 -22.84 7.70
CA GLU A 538 39.01 -23.05 8.58
C GLU A 538 38.44 -21.72 9.08
N LEU A 539 39.32 -20.77 9.38
CA LEU A 539 38.93 -19.42 9.78
C LEU A 539 38.11 -18.67 8.71
N GLU A 540 38.44 -18.85 7.43
CA GLU A 540 37.67 -18.24 6.33
C GLU A 540 36.20 -18.69 6.34
N ALA A 541 35.92 -19.91 6.80
CA ALA A 541 34.55 -20.42 6.96
C ALA A 541 33.86 -19.93 8.25
N LEU A 542 34.60 -19.74 9.35
CA LEU A 542 34.05 -19.28 10.63
C LEU A 542 33.70 -17.78 10.61
N ARG A 543 34.53 -16.95 9.96
CA ARG A 543 34.40 -15.48 10.00
C ARG A 543 33.05 -14.96 9.50
N PRO A 544 32.50 -15.40 8.35
CA PRO A 544 31.19 -14.93 7.89
C PRO A 544 30.08 -15.25 8.89
N ARG A 545 30.13 -16.41 9.56
CA ARG A 545 29.15 -16.82 10.57
C ARG A 545 29.22 -15.95 11.83
N ILE A 546 30.43 -15.58 12.26
CA ILE A 546 30.63 -14.63 13.36
C ILE A 546 30.09 -13.24 12.98
N LEU A 547 30.38 -12.76 11.76
CA LEU A 547 29.87 -11.48 11.28
C LEU A 547 28.33 -11.45 11.19
N GLU A 548 27.72 -12.59 10.86
CA GLU A 548 26.26 -12.73 10.84
C GLU A 548 25.63 -12.61 12.25
N LEU A 549 26.31 -13.09 13.30
CA LEU A 549 25.91 -12.81 14.68
C LEU A 549 26.02 -11.33 15.04
N ILE A 550 27.02 -10.61 14.50
CA ILE A 550 27.24 -9.18 14.80
C ILE A 550 26.15 -8.30 14.21
N LYS A 551 25.62 -8.66 13.02
CA LYS A 551 24.52 -7.90 12.39
C LYS A 551 23.25 -7.89 13.25
N LYS A 552 23.04 -8.94 14.04
CA LYS A 552 21.84 -9.12 14.86
C LYS A 552 22.01 -8.48 16.23
N ARG A 553 21.12 -7.55 16.58
CA ARG A 553 21.21 -6.74 17.81
C ARG A 553 21.40 -7.57 19.08
N GLN A 554 20.71 -8.70 19.19
CA GLN A 554 20.69 -9.56 20.39
C GLN A 554 21.98 -10.37 20.56
N THR A 555 22.68 -10.68 19.48
CA THR A 555 23.92 -11.48 19.50
C THR A 555 25.16 -10.65 19.24
N LYS A 556 25.02 -9.33 19.04
CA LYS A 556 26.12 -8.43 18.66
C LYS A 556 27.31 -8.52 19.59
N THR A 557 27.10 -8.31 20.89
CA THR A 557 28.19 -8.33 21.89
C THR A 557 28.90 -9.69 21.93
N ARG A 558 28.15 -10.80 21.81
CA ARG A 558 28.70 -12.15 21.73
C ARG A 558 29.57 -12.32 20.47
N GLY A 559 29.04 -11.95 19.31
CA GLY A 559 29.77 -12.01 18.03
C GLY A 559 31.03 -11.15 18.02
N GLU A 560 30.99 -9.96 18.61
CA GLU A 560 32.16 -9.08 18.77
C GLU A 560 33.25 -9.73 19.64
N SER A 561 32.88 -10.41 20.72
CA SER A 561 33.81 -11.17 21.56
C SER A 561 34.49 -12.31 20.79
N LEU A 562 33.71 -13.14 20.07
CA LEU A 562 34.25 -14.24 19.27
C LEU A 562 35.20 -13.72 18.18
N LEU A 563 34.84 -12.61 17.52
CA LEU A 563 35.68 -12.00 16.50
C LEU A 563 37.01 -11.49 17.08
N ALA A 564 37.00 -10.96 18.30
CA ALA A 564 38.21 -10.50 18.98
C ALA A 564 39.19 -11.64 19.27
N ASP A 565 38.68 -12.77 19.81
CA ASP A 565 39.50 -13.96 20.10
C ASP A 565 40.14 -14.53 18.83
N VAL A 566 39.33 -14.63 17.78
CA VAL A 566 39.76 -15.15 16.49
C VAL A 566 40.81 -14.24 15.84
N LYS A 567 40.59 -12.92 15.81
CA LYS A 567 41.55 -11.95 15.26
C LYS A 567 42.88 -11.98 16.01
N LYS A 568 42.85 -12.19 17.33
CA LYS A 568 44.05 -12.27 18.16
C LYS A 568 44.93 -13.44 17.74
N GLU A 569 44.35 -14.64 17.58
CA GLU A 569 45.12 -15.82 17.17
C GLU A 569 45.46 -15.81 15.68
N GLU A 570 44.58 -15.33 14.79
CA GLU A 570 44.89 -15.10 13.38
C GLU A 570 46.16 -14.24 13.23
N GLY A 571 46.20 -13.09 13.91
CA GLY A 571 47.34 -12.19 13.86
C GLY A 571 48.63 -12.84 14.38
N ARG A 572 48.54 -13.82 15.29
CA ARG A 572 49.70 -14.60 15.75
C ARG A 572 50.14 -15.60 14.68
N LEU A 573 49.20 -16.39 14.15
CA LEU A 573 49.48 -17.38 13.10
C LEU A 573 50.09 -16.72 11.87
N SER A 574 49.48 -15.65 11.35
CA SER A 574 49.98 -14.95 10.17
C SER A 574 51.40 -14.42 10.36
N ARG A 575 51.74 -13.87 11.54
CA ARG A 575 53.11 -13.43 11.85
C ARG A 575 54.11 -14.59 11.88
N LEU A 576 53.69 -15.76 12.35
CA LEU A 576 54.55 -16.94 12.46
C LEU A 576 54.69 -17.72 11.13
N GLN A 577 53.90 -17.41 10.10
CA GLN A 577 54.14 -17.96 8.76
C GLN A 577 55.46 -17.45 8.17
N ASP A 578 55.92 -16.26 8.56
CA ASP A 578 57.20 -15.70 8.13
C ASP A 578 58.38 -16.35 8.86
N ARG A 579 59.26 -17.00 8.10
CA ARG A 579 60.46 -17.70 8.63
C ARG A 579 61.38 -16.80 9.47
N GLY A 580 61.37 -15.50 9.23
CA GLY A 580 62.19 -14.52 9.97
C GLY A 580 61.75 -14.29 11.43
N VAL A 581 60.55 -14.75 11.80
CA VAL A 581 59.89 -14.43 13.09
C VAL A 581 60.10 -15.54 14.15
N TRP A 582 60.64 -16.69 13.76
CA TRP A 582 60.97 -17.82 14.66
C TRP A 582 62.30 -17.61 15.41
N ARG A 583 62.38 -16.46 16.08
CA ARG A 583 63.50 -16.04 16.91
C ARG A 583 63.01 -15.71 18.32
N GLY A 584 63.93 -15.61 19.28
CA GLY A 584 63.59 -15.33 20.66
C GLY A 584 62.59 -16.36 21.19
N GLN A 585 61.49 -15.88 21.78
CA GLN A 585 60.45 -16.71 22.42
C GLN A 585 59.68 -17.64 21.46
N ASN A 586 59.70 -17.37 20.15
CA ASN A 586 59.02 -18.26 19.20
C ASN A 586 59.92 -19.42 18.75
N ASN A 587 61.24 -19.32 18.93
CA ASN A 587 62.16 -20.37 18.50
C ASN A 587 61.98 -21.65 19.35
N PRO A 588 61.83 -22.84 18.75
CA PRO A 588 61.62 -24.08 19.50
C PRO A 588 62.70 -24.38 20.56
N LEU A 589 63.98 -24.09 20.31
CA LEU A 589 65.03 -24.27 21.33
C LEU A 589 64.85 -23.33 22.52
N THR A 590 64.50 -22.08 22.26
CA THR A 590 64.23 -21.12 23.34
C THR A 590 62.99 -21.53 24.13
N GLN A 591 61.91 -21.95 23.45
CA GLN A 591 60.70 -22.46 24.11
C GLN A 591 61.03 -23.67 24.99
N TYR A 592 61.82 -24.60 24.47
CA TYR A 592 62.29 -25.76 25.19
C TYR A 592 63.12 -25.36 26.42
N ALA A 593 64.13 -24.51 26.25
CA ALA A 593 65.01 -24.10 27.34
C ALA A 593 64.24 -23.37 28.45
N ASN A 594 63.31 -22.49 28.10
CA ASN A 594 62.47 -21.77 29.06
C ASN A 594 61.58 -22.74 29.83
N ARG A 595 60.84 -23.61 29.13
CA ARG A 595 59.94 -24.56 29.77
C ARG A 595 60.66 -25.60 30.61
N TYR A 596 61.78 -26.15 30.11
CA TYR A 596 62.64 -27.04 30.88
C TYR A 596 63.18 -26.33 32.14
N GLY A 597 63.63 -25.09 32.00
CA GLY A 597 64.08 -24.27 33.12
C GLY A 597 62.98 -24.07 34.16
N GLU A 598 61.77 -23.69 33.76
CA GLU A 598 60.62 -23.54 34.65
C GLU A 598 60.29 -24.85 35.39
N GLU A 599 60.23 -25.97 34.67
CA GLU A 599 59.94 -27.30 35.25
C GLU A 599 61.05 -27.74 36.23
N ARG A 600 62.33 -27.44 35.93
CA ARG A 600 63.45 -27.67 36.85
C ARG A 600 63.39 -26.77 38.07
N HIS A 601 63.16 -25.47 37.91
CA HIS A 601 63.04 -24.56 39.03
C HIS A 601 61.90 -25.00 39.95
N GLN A 602 60.77 -25.46 39.40
CA GLN A 602 59.68 -26.03 40.21
C GLN A 602 60.07 -27.31 40.95
N ALA A 603 60.77 -28.23 40.28
CA ALA A 603 61.25 -29.47 40.88
C ALA A 603 62.26 -29.19 42.01
N GLU A 604 63.21 -28.28 41.78
CA GLU A 604 64.22 -27.90 42.77
C GLU A 604 63.64 -27.08 43.92
N TRP A 605 62.68 -26.20 43.63
CA TRP A 605 61.95 -25.46 44.66
C TRP A 605 61.30 -26.44 45.66
N SER A 606 60.69 -27.50 45.13
CA SER A 606 60.05 -28.54 45.93
C SER A 606 61.08 -29.40 46.67
N SER A 607 62.15 -29.83 46.00
CA SER A 607 63.18 -30.72 46.56
C SER A 607 63.94 -30.07 47.73
N HIS A 608 64.13 -28.75 47.66
CA HIS A 608 64.88 -27.98 48.67
C HIS A 608 64.02 -27.50 49.84
N GLY A 609 62.68 -27.61 49.75
CA GLY A 609 61.75 -27.16 50.78
C GLY A 609 61.74 -25.64 50.91
N CYS A 610 61.68 -24.97 49.76
CA CYS A 610 61.71 -23.51 49.68
C CYS A 610 60.48 -22.91 50.36
N GLN A 611 60.71 -21.84 51.14
CA GLN A 611 59.65 -21.16 51.88
C GLN A 611 59.28 -19.81 51.25
N VAL A 612 60.23 -19.20 50.54
CA VAL A 612 60.03 -17.97 49.75
C VAL A 612 60.67 -18.16 48.37
N PRO A 613 59.96 -17.89 47.26
CA PRO A 613 58.55 -17.52 47.20
C PRO A 613 57.65 -18.65 47.75
N THR A 614 56.43 -18.32 48.18
CA THR A 614 55.52 -19.28 48.86
C THR A 614 54.88 -20.32 47.93
N SER A 615 55.17 -20.25 46.63
CA SER A 615 54.86 -21.29 45.64
C SER A 615 55.95 -21.32 44.57
N SER A 616 56.08 -22.44 43.87
CA SER A 616 57.06 -22.62 42.79
C SER A 616 56.86 -21.69 41.58
N THR A 617 55.69 -21.07 41.46
CA THR A 617 55.36 -20.06 40.42
C THR A 617 55.24 -18.65 40.99
N GLY A 618 55.35 -18.50 42.31
CA GLY A 618 55.30 -17.23 43.00
C GLY A 618 56.58 -16.44 42.77
N VAL A 619 56.49 -15.11 42.91
CA VAL A 619 57.63 -14.23 42.75
C VAL A 619 57.73 -13.31 43.97
N ALA A 620 58.85 -13.39 44.68
CA ALA A 620 59.23 -12.47 45.75
C ALA A 620 60.29 -11.51 45.21
N VAL A 621 60.10 -10.20 45.39
CA VAL A 621 60.94 -9.16 44.77
C VAL A 621 61.68 -8.38 45.86
N PHE A 622 62.99 -8.56 45.90
CA PHE A 622 63.88 -7.95 46.89
C PHE A 622 64.70 -6.82 46.27
N GLY A 623 64.40 -5.58 46.66
CA GLY A 623 65.12 -4.38 46.22
C GLY A 623 64.74 -3.87 44.83
N SER A 624 65.53 -2.94 44.30
CA SER A 624 65.37 -2.35 42.96
C SER A 624 66.62 -2.60 42.12
N GLY A 625 66.51 -3.33 41.00
CA GLY A 625 67.65 -3.69 40.15
C GLY A 625 67.35 -4.83 39.17
N GLU A 626 68.38 -5.27 38.43
CA GLU A 626 68.29 -6.32 37.39
C GLU A 626 68.14 -7.74 37.97
N HIS A 627 68.57 -7.96 39.22
CA HIS A 627 68.48 -9.24 39.92
C HIS A 627 67.79 -9.03 41.28
N THR A 628 66.48 -9.24 41.30
CA THR A 628 65.64 -8.98 42.49
C THR A 628 64.81 -10.20 42.92
N LYS A 629 64.88 -11.31 42.19
CA LYS A 629 63.97 -12.45 42.33
C LYS A 629 64.77 -13.73 42.62
N PRO A 630 65.13 -14.00 43.89
CA PRO A 630 65.79 -15.26 44.24
C PRO A 630 64.84 -16.43 44.01
N ASP A 631 65.35 -17.54 43.51
CA ASP A 631 64.55 -18.74 43.26
C ASP A 631 64.01 -19.37 44.55
N CYS A 632 64.79 -19.31 45.63
CA CYS A 632 64.45 -19.98 46.88
C CYS A 632 65.15 -19.36 48.09
N ILE A 633 64.40 -19.16 49.17
CA ILE A 633 64.93 -18.78 50.48
C ILE A 633 64.37 -19.73 51.53
N ILE A 634 65.25 -20.16 52.43
CA ILE A 634 64.93 -21.07 53.52
C ILE A 634 65.41 -20.44 54.83
N ALA A 635 64.56 -20.50 55.85
CA ALA A 635 64.83 -20.15 57.23
C ALA A 635 64.31 -21.26 58.15
N ARG A 636 65.21 -22.08 58.69
CA ARG A 636 64.91 -23.12 59.69
C ARG A 636 66.12 -23.40 60.57
N SER A 637 65.93 -24.16 61.66
CA SER A 637 67.02 -24.50 62.59
C SER A 637 68.26 -25.02 61.87
N GLY A 638 69.38 -24.32 62.04
CA GLY A 638 70.67 -24.65 61.44
C GLY A 638 70.82 -24.37 59.94
N LYS A 639 69.80 -23.81 59.27
CA LYS A 639 69.84 -23.55 57.82
C LYS A 639 69.10 -22.26 57.44
N CYS A 640 69.89 -21.25 57.07
CA CYS A 640 69.41 -19.97 56.54
C CYS A 640 70.12 -19.71 55.22
N GLU A 641 69.45 -19.96 54.10
CA GLU A 641 70.08 -19.94 52.77
C GLU A 641 69.22 -19.20 51.76
N ILE A 642 69.87 -18.44 50.89
CA ILE A 642 69.36 -18.00 49.59
C ILE A 642 69.94 -18.96 48.56
N ILE A 643 69.05 -19.60 47.79
CA ILE A 643 69.39 -20.60 46.80
C ILE A 643 68.99 -20.06 45.42
N GLU A 644 69.93 -20.14 44.47
CA GLU A 644 69.67 -19.88 43.05
C GLU A 644 69.83 -21.19 42.29
N PHE A 645 68.85 -21.49 41.42
CA PHE A 645 68.87 -22.65 40.55
C PHE A 645 69.39 -22.24 39.17
N LYS A 646 70.35 -23.00 38.65
CA LYS A 646 70.90 -22.77 37.32
C LYS A 646 71.22 -24.07 36.59
N PRO A 647 71.16 -24.09 35.25
CA PRO A 647 71.78 -25.15 34.46
C PRO A 647 73.25 -25.36 34.84
N ASP A 648 73.71 -26.60 34.79
CA ASP A 648 75.10 -26.96 35.05
C ASP A 648 76.02 -26.63 33.86
N SER A 649 76.14 -25.34 33.55
CA SER A 649 77.08 -24.82 32.53
C SER A 649 77.96 -23.71 33.11
N PRO A 650 79.18 -23.50 32.58
CA PRO A 650 80.07 -22.44 33.07
C PRO A 650 79.43 -21.05 33.03
N GLU A 651 78.69 -20.74 31.96
CA GLU A 651 78.03 -19.45 31.80
C GLU A 651 76.85 -19.28 32.77
N ALA A 652 75.97 -20.28 32.87
CA ALA A 652 74.82 -20.22 33.76
C ALA A 652 75.25 -20.15 35.23
N ARG A 653 76.32 -20.86 35.61
CA ARG A 653 76.92 -20.75 36.94
C ARG A 653 77.44 -19.34 37.21
N ARG A 654 78.14 -18.71 36.24
CA ARG A 654 78.63 -17.33 36.37
C ARG A 654 77.47 -16.34 36.58
N ILE A 655 76.38 -16.47 35.82
CA ILE A 655 75.20 -15.63 35.96
C ILE A 655 74.52 -15.86 37.33
N GLY A 656 74.39 -17.12 37.75
CA GLY A 656 73.83 -17.47 39.06
C GLY A 656 74.61 -16.87 40.22
N GLU A 657 75.95 -16.88 40.17
CA GLU A 657 76.78 -16.21 41.17
C GLU A 657 76.57 -14.69 41.19
N GLN A 658 76.45 -14.05 40.02
CA GLN A 658 76.12 -12.62 39.93
C GLN A 658 74.76 -12.28 40.55
N GLN A 659 73.77 -13.16 40.39
CA GLN A 659 72.47 -13.02 41.02
C GLN A 659 72.55 -13.20 42.54
N LEU A 660 73.28 -14.23 43.02
CA LEU A 660 73.51 -14.45 44.45
C LEU A 660 74.23 -13.26 45.10
N ASP A 661 75.22 -12.64 44.44
CA ASP A 661 75.90 -11.42 44.91
C ASP A 661 74.91 -10.25 45.11
N ALA A 662 73.88 -10.14 44.25
CA ALA A 662 72.84 -9.14 44.39
C ALA A 662 71.91 -9.45 45.58
N TYR A 663 71.50 -10.71 45.72
CA TYR A 663 70.60 -11.15 46.78
C TYR A 663 71.22 -11.11 48.17
N GLU A 664 72.52 -11.39 48.28
CA GLU A 664 73.28 -11.40 49.53
C GLU A 664 73.14 -10.10 50.33
N ARG A 665 72.94 -8.96 49.65
CA ARG A 665 72.65 -7.68 50.30
C ARG A 665 71.17 -7.40 50.40
N ALA A 666 70.40 -7.64 49.34
CA ALA A 666 69.00 -7.25 49.26
C ALA A 666 68.11 -8.02 50.25
N VAL A 667 68.28 -9.34 50.35
CA VAL A 667 67.42 -10.22 51.16
C VAL A 667 67.61 -9.97 52.67
N PRO A 668 68.84 -9.96 53.23
CA PRO A 668 69.00 -9.65 54.65
C PRO A 668 68.56 -8.22 55.00
N THR A 669 68.82 -7.24 54.12
CA THR A 669 68.40 -5.85 54.33
C THR A 669 66.87 -5.74 54.42
N TYR A 670 66.15 -6.40 53.52
CA TYR A 670 64.69 -6.45 53.55
C TYR A 670 64.19 -7.01 54.88
N TYR A 671 64.64 -8.21 55.25
CA TYR A 671 64.14 -8.86 56.47
C TYR A 671 64.59 -8.16 57.75
N ALA A 672 65.77 -7.53 57.79
CA ALA A 672 66.24 -6.75 58.94
C ALA A 672 65.28 -5.60 59.30
N GLN A 673 64.62 -4.99 58.32
CA GLN A 673 63.63 -3.94 58.57
C GLN A 673 62.43 -4.45 59.38
N PHE A 674 62.06 -5.72 59.22
CA PHE A 674 60.93 -6.36 59.89
C PHE A 674 61.31 -7.11 61.18
N VAL A 675 62.60 -7.26 61.49
CA VAL A 675 63.03 -7.93 62.74
C VAL A 675 62.57 -7.17 63.98
N GLN A 676 62.58 -5.83 63.96
CA GLN A 676 62.24 -5.01 65.12
C GLN A 676 60.74 -4.68 65.23
N LYS A 677 60.04 -4.40 64.13
CA LYS A 677 58.59 -4.21 64.07
C LYS A 677 58.06 -4.56 62.68
N GLY A 678 56.96 -5.31 62.64
CA GLY A 678 56.22 -5.63 61.41
C GLY A 678 56.32 -7.10 60.96
N GLU A 679 55.60 -7.38 59.88
CA GLU A 679 55.53 -8.66 59.17
C GLU A 679 55.60 -8.34 57.66
N PRO A 680 56.37 -9.09 56.86
CA PRO A 680 56.40 -8.95 55.41
C PRO A 680 55.08 -9.47 54.82
N ASP A 681 54.81 -9.11 53.57
CA ASP A 681 53.64 -9.63 52.87
C ASP A 681 53.73 -11.15 52.62
N SER A 682 52.62 -11.72 52.14
CA SER A 682 52.51 -13.15 51.89
C SER A 682 53.48 -13.67 50.82
N ALA A 683 53.84 -12.87 49.81
CA ALA A 683 54.77 -13.30 48.76
C ALA A 683 56.19 -13.50 49.32
N HIS A 684 56.53 -12.80 50.41
CA HIS A 684 57.81 -12.86 51.10
C HIS A 684 57.80 -13.79 52.33
N GLY A 685 56.83 -14.72 52.40
CA GLY A 685 56.73 -15.75 53.43
C GLY A 685 55.87 -15.40 54.65
N GLY A 686 55.41 -14.15 54.75
CA GLY A 686 54.53 -13.70 55.83
C GLY A 686 55.11 -13.87 57.24
N ARG A 687 54.21 -13.96 58.22
CA ARG A 687 54.55 -14.01 59.65
C ARG A 687 55.37 -15.24 60.05
N GLU A 688 54.96 -16.43 59.60
CA GLU A 688 55.59 -17.69 59.98
C GLU A 688 57.05 -17.76 59.52
N PHE A 689 57.31 -17.31 58.28
CA PHE A 689 58.68 -17.23 57.78
C PHE A 689 59.52 -16.23 58.58
N MET A 690 58.95 -15.08 58.96
CA MET A 690 59.67 -14.11 59.81
C MET A 690 60.01 -14.64 61.20
N GLU A 691 59.11 -15.40 61.81
CA GLU A 691 59.39 -16.04 63.10
C GLU A 691 60.59 -16.98 62.96
N ALA A 692 60.66 -17.74 61.86
CA ALA A 692 61.80 -18.58 61.55
C ALA A 692 63.09 -17.76 61.28
N VAL A 693 63.01 -16.64 60.58
CA VAL A 693 64.14 -15.72 60.36
C VAL A 693 64.66 -15.14 61.67
N ARG A 694 63.78 -14.72 62.58
CA ARG A 694 64.15 -14.21 63.91
C ARG A 694 64.79 -15.31 64.76
N ALA A 695 64.21 -16.51 64.74
CA ALA A 695 64.67 -17.64 65.56
C ALA A 695 65.99 -18.25 65.08
N HIS A 696 66.24 -18.28 63.76
CA HIS A 696 67.31 -19.09 63.19
C HIS A 696 68.34 -18.30 62.37
N CYS A 697 67.93 -17.18 61.76
CA CYS A 697 68.76 -16.44 60.81
C CYS A 697 69.27 -15.11 61.36
N THR A 698 68.94 -14.76 62.61
CA THR A 698 69.39 -13.54 63.27
C THR A 698 70.46 -13.86 64.30
N GLN A 699 71.68 -13.37 64.09
CA GLN A 699 72.81 -13.57 65.00
C GLN A 699 73.35 -12.22 65.46
N ALA A 700 73.46 -12.02 66.77
CA ALA A 700 73.86 -10.74 67.38
C ALA A 700 73.08 -9.52 66.84
N GLY A 701 71.78 -9.71 66.57
CA GLY A 701 70.89 -8.65 66.05
C GLY A 701 71.01 -8.38 64.54
N VAL A 702 71.83 -9.15 63.80
CA VAL A 702 72.00 -9.01 62.36
C VAL A 702 71.39 -10.23 61.65
N VAL A 703 70.49 -9.99 60.68
CA VAL A 703 69.96 -11.05 59.81
C VAL A 703 71.05 -11.48 58.84
N ARG A 704 71.29 -12.79 58.73
CA ARG A 704 72.27 -13.36 57.81
C ARG A 704 71.67 -14.59 57.12
N PHE A 705 71.86 -14.64 55.81
CA PHE A 705 71.59 -15.83 55.00
C PHE A 705 72.89 -16.24 54.33
N GLY A 706 73.19 -17.54 54.33
CA GLY A 706 74.18 -18.10 53.41
C GLY A 706 73.67 -18.04 51.97
N ARG A 707 74.58 -18.19 51.02
CA ARG A 707 74.26 -18.26 49.60
C ARG A 707 74.64 -19.63 49.05
N ARG A 708 73.83 -20.16 48.15
CA ARG A 708 74.09 -21.46 47.52
C ARG A 708 73.62 -21.45 46.08
N LEU A 709 74.53 -21.70 45.16
CA LEU A 709 74.19 -22.03 43.79
C LEU A 709 73.92 -23.54 43.71
N VAL A 710 72.76 -23.93 43.20
CA VAL A 710 72.42 -25.34 42.94
C VAL A 710 72.37 -25.54 41.43
N PRO A 711 73.42 -26.14 40.84
CA PRO A 711 73.40 -26.49 39.43
C PRO A 711 72.50 -27.73 39.21
N TYR A 712 71.68 -27.70 38.16
CA TYR A 712 70.92 -28.87 37.70
C TYR A 712 71.35 -29.27 36.28
N ARG A 713 71.31 -30.56 35.98
CA ARG A 713 71.73 -31.09 34.67
C ARG A 713 70.59 -30.90 33.66
N MET A 714 70.89 -30.27 32.53
CA MET A 714 69.95 -30.11 31.40
C MET A 714 69.53 -31.44 30.76
N CYS A 715 70.28 -32.50 31.04
CA CYS A 715 70.08 -33.84 30.48
C CYS A 715 69.49 -34.85 31.47
N ASP A 716 68.96 -34.38 32.60
CA ASP A 716 68.06 -35.22 33.39
C ASP A 716 66.78 -35.45 32.59
N LYS A 717 66.40 -36.72 32.39
CA LYS A 717 65.20 -37.09 31.65
C LYS A 717 63.96 -36.59 32.39
N GLN A 718 63.22 -35.67 31.76
CA GLN A 718 62.01 -35.08 32.33
C GLN A 718 60.73 -35.42 31.55
N TYR A 719 60.86 -35.73 30.27
CA TYR A 719 59.72 -36.02 29.41
C TYR A 719 59.64 -37.53 29.17
N THR A 720 58.54 -38.12 29.60
CA THR A 720 58.05 -39.44 29.15
C THR A 720 56.63 -39.22 28.71
N CYS A 721 56.45 -38.94 27.43
CA CYS A 721 55.15 -38.72 26.85
C CYS A 721 54.59 -40.09 26.43
N GLU A 722 53.41 -40.43 26.93
CA GLU A 722 52.69 -41.66 26.55
C GLU A 722 52.18 -41.62 25.11
#